data_AF-A0A7C4T9X8-F1
#
_entry.id   AF-A0A7C4T9X8-F1
#
_cell.length_a   1.000
_cell.length_b   1.000
_cell.length_c   1.000
_cell.angle_alpha   90.00
_cell.angle_beta   90.00
_cell.angle_gamma   90.00
#
_symmetry.space_group_name_H-M   'P 1'
#
loop_
_entity.id
_entity.type
_entity.pdbx_description
1 polymer ?
#
loop_
_entity_poly.entity_id
_entity_poly.type
_entity_poly.pdbx_seq_one_letter_code
_entity_poly.pdbx_strand_id
1 'polypeptide(L)'
;MKTKVFSLSAVLGISLSLIAQTRIEVEVDKPLFPVSKNLYGIFFEDINHAGDGGLYAELINNRSFEANRLPEDMYRVGDFVFSKQGFKVYYPQPRELEGWDVELSGNASGRAMQDDAFPINKFNPKSMKIEVSNPDGGRFNIINRGYWGISVVKGEKYNLSIYLRADGKASMQVALRTAQGKIIDAKVIAGISKEWKKYAVTFTATTTDPQAVFVLTPLTATTYWVDMVSLFPENTFKKRPNGVRADIAQMIADFKPGFLRFPGGCVVEGADFENRIIWRNTIGDISQRLGRWELWGYHNTDGLGYHEFLQFCEDLGCPAMYVVNVGMSCQFRHCEVVDSVRLQDQIKEVLDALEYALGPVTSRWGSERARNGHPKPFELKYVEIGNENYGPVYQERYNIFYRAIKEKYPQIITIACTDPAMREPFKAEDLIGIHEPIEVIDEHFYEGLDFFFNGAFRYDHYDRKGPKIYVGEYAVKKWDNSLKGNLEAAVAEAAFMTGFERNADIVVLSSQAPTLVNANDRTWNPDLIVFNSSQVYGTPSYYGQRMFSTNIPDYSIPVKIENSGHELLDAKPGVGVLSFANPQATCRYADIAIQIGGKNYPIDQILTPSALTKIKDGIVKVGKNDFVDLKFKDEVYQKFTVQDWDNYTVSLRAIADSIDDLEVFSILFYSTGIDQHYKWVLGRWHRRHFLQWYDRGYEGYFAQAPGRIEPGKWYDIRITVKNRRVYAYLNNELVYAVDVPKRVKPGVYASAGINDDKTIILKVVNATEVAKNIPVSLKGAQANYRQMTVETLTGDPLDENTFEHPTKVVPQKTAVTIPGNEFDYVFPAHSINVLRIRP
;
A
#
# COMPACT_ATOMS: atom_id res chain seq x y z
N MET A 1 43.19 56.95 -50.61
CA MET A 1 43.19 56.03 -49.45
C MET A 1 41.98 55.12 -49.56
N LYS A 2 42.18 53.81 -49.78
CA LYS A 2 41.14 52.78 -49.77
C LYS A 2 41.37 51.92 -48.52
N THR A 3 40.46 51.96 -47.56
CA THR A 3 40.54 51.13 -46.35
C THR A 3 39.68 49.89 -46.54
N LYS A 4 40.33 48.73 -46.48
CA LYS A 4 39.77 47.39 -46.64
C LYS A 4 38.95 47.00 -45.41
N VAL A 5 37.77 46.43 -45.63
CA VAL A 5 37.03 45.67 -44.61
C VAL A 5 37.35 44.19 -44.81
N PHE A 6 37.92 43.53 -43.80
CA PHE A 6 38.13 42.09 -43.76
C PHE A 6 36.91 41.43 -43.10
N SER A 7 36.24 40.53 -43.81
CA SER A 7 35.23 39.62 -43.26
C SER A 7 35.93 38.32 -42.85
N LEU A 8 36.04 38.07 -41.54
CA LEU A 8 36.52 36.81 -40.98
C LEU A 8 35.34 35.82 -40.94
N SER A 9 35.42 34.74 -41.73
CA SER A 9 34.47 33.63 -41.65
C SER A 9 34.95 32.65 -40.57
N ALA A 10 34.24 32.59 -39.44
CA ALA A 10 34.46 31.57 -38.42
C ALA A 10 33.69 30.30 -38.80
N VAL A 11 34.43 29.25 -39.18
CA VAL A 11 33.89 27.89 -39.35
C VAL A 11 33.67 27.31 -37.95
N LEU A 12 32.40 27.26 -37.50
CA LEU A 12 32.00 26.46 -36.34
C LEU A 12 32.07 24.98 -36.74
N GLY A 13 33.12 24.29 -36.30
CA GLY A 13 33.15 22.84 -36.31
C GLY A 13 32.18 22.30 -35.26
N ILE A 14 30.95 21.97 -35.66
CA ILE A 14 30.02 21.21 -34.83
C ILE A 14 30.54 19.77 -34.81
N SER A 15 31.19 19.37 -33.72
CA SER A 15 31.42 17.97 -33.41
C SER A 15 30.06 17.31 -33.13
N LEU A 16 29.46 16.70 -34.15
CA LEU A 16 28.34 15.77 -33.99
C LEU A 16 28.86 14.54 -33.25
N SER A 17 28.69 14.51 -31.93
CA SER A 17 28.77 13.28 -31.15
C SER A 17 27.66 12.37 -31.67
N LEU A 18 28.01 11.37 -32.48
CA LEU A 18 27.10 10.28 -32.82
C LEU A 18 26.73 9.55 -31.52
N ILE A 19 25.59 9.90 -30.93
CA ILE A 19 25.00 9.11 -29.85
C ILE A 19 24.56 7.80 -30.50
N ALA A 20 25.19 6.69 -30.11
CA ALA A 20 24.87 5.38 -30.65
C ALA A 20 23.40 5.03 -30.38
N GLN A 21 22.67 4.58 -31.41
CA GLN A 21 21.25 4.24 -31.32
C GLN A 21 21.02 3.05 -30.37
N THR A 22 19.98 3.13 -29.54
CA THR A 22 19.54 2.01 -28.70
C THR A 22 19.05 0.86 -29.57
N ARG A 23 19.46 -0.40 -29.30
CA ARG A 23 19.04 -1.61 -30.03
C ARG A 23 18.63 -2.71 -29.06
N ILE A 24 17.61 -3.50 -29.40
CA ILE A 24 17.18 -4.68 -28.65
C ILE A 24 17.44 -5.95 -29.49
N GLU A 25 18.14 -6.92 -28.90
CA GLU A 25 18.33 -8.25 -29.46
C GLU A 25 17.70 -9.29 -28.51
N VAL A 26 16.80 -10.11 -29.04
CA VAL A 26 16.12 -11.19 -28.32
C VAL A 26 16.65 -12.53 -28.84
N GLU A 27 17.24 -13.35 -27.97
CA GLU A 27 17.83 -14.64 -28.36
C GLU A 27 16.79 -15.77 -28.26
N VAL A 28 16.01 -15.93 -29.33
CA VAL A 28 14.82 -16.79 -29.41
C VAL A 28 15.14 -18.29 -29.27
N ASP A 29 16.32 -18.71 -29.69
CA ASP A 29 16.78 -20.10 -29.66
C ASP A 29 17.43 -20.52 -28.34
N LYS A 30 17.39 -19.65 -27.31
CA LYS A 30 17.98 -19.92 -25.99
C LYS A 30 16.98 -19.77 -24.83
N PRO A 31 15.94 -20.62 -24.72
CA PRO A 31 15.15 -20.72 -23.49
C PRO A 31 16.05 -20.90 -22.26
N LEU A 32 15.85 -20.05 -21.25
CA LEU A 32 16.61 -20.09 -19.99
C LEU A 32 15.82 -20.86 -18.93
N PHE A 33 14.80 -20.23 -18.35
CA PHE A 33 14.12 -20.73 -17.16
C PHE A 33 12.60 -20.79 -17.38
N PRO A 34 11.90 -21.82 -16.89
CA PRO A 34 10.46 -21.80 -16.82
C PRO A 34 9.99 -20.61 -15.98
N VAL A 35 9.00 -19.87 -16.45
CA VAL A 35 8.43 -18.75 -15.69
C VAL A 35 7.24 -19.24 -14.88
N SER A 36 7.28 -18.97 -13.57
CA SER A 36 6.18 -19.29 -12.65
C SER A 36 4.87 -18.69 -13.18
N LYS A 37 3.84 -19.52 -13.39
CA LYS A 37 2.49 -19.03 -13.68
C LYS A 37 1.87 -18.27 -12.51
N ASN A 38 2.48 -18.38 -11.32
CA ASN A 38 2.08 -17.68 -10.12
C ASN A 38 2.88 -16.39 -9.90
N LEU A 39 3.72 -15.96 -10.85
CA LEU A 39 4.66 -14.86 -10.65
C LEU A 39 4.01 -13.54 -10.21
N TYR A 40 2.80 -13.22 -10.70
CA TYR A 40 2.10 -11.99 -10.36
C TYR A 40 0.81 -12.31 -9.62
N GLY A 41 0.71 -11.93 -8.34
CA GLY A 41 -0.45 -12.15 -7.48
C GLY A 41 -1.03 -10.86 -6.92
N ILE A 42 -1.98 -11.03 -6.00
CA ILE A 42 -2.67 -9.94 -5.31
C ILE A 42 -2.36 -10.01 -3.82
N PHE A 43 -1.97 -8.86 -3.26
CA PHE A 43 -1.85 -8.66 -1.83
C PHE A 43 -3.19 -8.20 -1.24
N PHE A 44 -3.59 -8.75 -0.10
CA PHE A 44 -4.73 -8.23 0.65
C PHE A 44 -4.40 -8.10 2.15
N GLU A 45 -4.56 -6.88 2.65
CA GLU A 45 -4.80 -6.56 4.06
C GLU A 45 -6.01 -5.64 4.16
N ASP A 46 -6.72 -5.67 5.29
CA ASP A 46 -7.79 -4.69 5.49
C ASP A 46 -7.21 -3.35 5.97
N ILE A 47 -6.72 -2.57 5.01
CA ILE A 47 -6.26 -1.18 5.12
C ILE A 47 -7.12 -0.33 4.19
N ASN A 48 -7.27 0.98 4.43
CA ASN A 48 -7.99 1.89 3.51
C ASN A 48 -9.45 1.46 3.21
N HIS A 49 -10.12 0.77 4.15
CA HIS A 49 -11.43 0.14 3.93
C HIS A 49 -11.44 -0.89 2.78
N ALA A 50 -10.34 -1.62 2.57
CA ALA A 50 -10.21 -2.63 1.52
C ALA A 50 -11.19 -3.80 1.67
N GLY A 51 -11.52 -4.19 2.90
CA GLY A 51 -12.50 -5.19 3.29
C GLY A 51 -13.84 -4.54 3.59
N ASP A 52 -14.07 -4.12 4.83
CA ASP A 52 -15.32 -3.46 5.26
C ASP A 52 -15.48 -2.08 4.61
N GLY A 53 -16.51 -1.93 3.78
CA GLY A 53 -16.72 -0.74 2.96
C GLY A 53 -16.04 -0.78 1.59
N GLY A 54 -15.36 -1.88 1.27
CA GLY A 54 -14.68 -2.12 0.00
C GLY A 54 -15.06 -3.46 -0.62
N LEU A 55 -14.13 -4.42 -0.60
CA LEU A 55 -14.29 -5.72 -1.23
C LEU A 55 -15.42 -6.52 -0.58
N TYR A 56 -15.67 -6.40 0.72
CA TYR A 56 -16.81 -7.03 1.37
C TYR A 56 -18.11 -6.30 0.99
N ALA A 57 -19.13 -7.04 0.51
CA ALA A 57 -20.32 -6.41 -0.08
C ALA A 57 -21.38 -5.91 0.91
N GLU A 58 -21.10 -5.93 2.23
CA GLU A 58 -22.01 -5.35 3.24
C GLU A 58 -22.17 -3.84 3.01
N LEU A 59 -23.42 -3.40 2.96
CA LEU A 59 -23.74 -1.99 2.71
C LEU A 59 -24.01 -1.21 4.00
N ILE A 60 -24.23 -1.88 5.13
CA ILE A 60 -24.49 -1.24 6.42
C ILE A 60 -23.18 -1.05 7.18
N ASN A 61 -22.84 0.21 7.43
CA ASN A 61 -21.73 0.55 8.33
C ASN A 61 -22.16 0.34 9.78
N ASN A 62 -21.25 -0.19 10.62
CA ASN A 62 -21.48 -0.42 12.06
C ASN A 62 -22.76 -1.23 12.32
N ARG A 63 -22.89 -2.35 11.61
CA ARG A 63 -24.09 -3.19 11.59
C ARG A 63 -24.51 -3.81 12.92
N SER A 64 -23.57 -3.97 13.85
CA SER A 64 -23.75 -4.57 15.18
C SER A 64 -23.46 -3.59 16.32
N PHE A 65 -23.25 -2.30 16.02
CA PHE A 65 -23.02 -1.27 17.03
C PHE A 65 -21.75 -1.50 17.87
N GLU A 66 -20.76 -2.22 17.34
CA GLU A 66 -19.51 -2.55 18.02
C GLU A 66 -18.35 -1.57 17.67
N ALA A 67 -18.59 -0.54 16.84
CA ALA A 67 -17.52 0.36 16.38
C ALA A 67 -16.73 1.07 17.49
N ASN A 68 -17.34 1.29 18.66
CA ASN A 68 -16.68 1.92 19.81
C ASN A 68 -15.85 0.96 20.66
N ARG A 69 -15.85 -0.34 20.33
CA ARG A 69 -15.18 -1.35 21.13
C ARG A 69 -13.69 -1.38 20.81
N LEU A 70 -12.90 -1.06 21.83
CA LEU A 70 -11.46 -1.30 21.82
C LEU A 70 -11.15 -2.70 22.37
N PRO A 71 -10.01 -3.30 21.97
CA PRO A 71 -9.44 -4.45 22.66
C PRO A 71 -9.24 -4.12 24.15
N GLU A 72 -9.38 -5.12 25.03
CA GLU A 72 -9.27 -4.94 26.49
C GLU A 72 -7.93 -4.31 26.91
N ASP A 73 -6.89 -4.57 26.13
CA ASP A 73 -5.53 -4.11 26.38
C ASP A 73 -5.18 -2.77 25.70
N MET A 74 -6.18 -2.13 25.08
CA MET A 74 -6.01 -0.80 24.50
C MET A 74 -6.81 0.25 25.28
N TYR A 75 -6.27 1.45 25.34
CA TYR A 75 -6.88 2.57 26.02
C TYR A 75 -6.84 3.83 25.17
N ARG A 76 -7.77 4.75 25.45
CA ARG A 76 -7.94 5.98 24.69
C ARG A 76 -7.45 7.20 25.48
N VAL A 77 -6.76 8.11 24.81
CA VAL A 77 -6.41 9.44 25.32
C VAL A 77 -6.71 10.48 24.25
N GLY A 78 -7.80 11.24 24.41
CA GLY A 78 -8.31 12.13 23.36
C GLY A 78 -8.67 11.35 22.08
N ASP A 79 -8.20 11.85 20.94
CA ASP A 79 -8.40 11.23 19.62
C ASP A 79 -7.37 10.14 19.29
N PHE A 80 -6.67 9.61 20.29
CA PHE A 80 -5.65 8.58 20.08
C PHE A 80 -5.97 7.32 20.87
N VAL A 81 -5.73 6.17 20.26
CA VAL A 81 -5.75 4.86 20.89
C VAL A 81 -4.31 4.39 21.10
N PHE A 82 -4.08 3.77 22.25
CA PHE A 82 -2.79 3.26 22.68
C PHE A 82 -2.88 1.77 23.03
N SER A 83 -1.88 0.98 22.63
CA SER A 83 -1.66 -0.36 23.19
C SER A 83 -0.84 -0.26 24.48
N LYS A 84 -0.86 -1.33 25.30
CA LYS A 84 0.02 -1.44 26.49
C LYS A 84 1.51 -1.29 26.15
N GLN A 85 1.92 -1.72 24.96
CA GLN A 85 3.29 -1.71 24.48
C GLN A 85 3.73 -0.32 23.96
N GLY A 86 2.80 0.63 23.86
CA GLY A 86 3.08 2.01 23.49
C GLY A 86 2.76 2.34 22.03
N PHE A 87 2.18 1.40 21.26
CA PHE A 87 1.65 1.73 19.94
C PHE A 87 0.63 2.85 20.09
N LYS A 88 0.66 3.83 19.18
CA LYS A 88 -0.25 4.97 19.16
C LYS A 88 -0.79 5.15 17.76
N VAL A 89 -2.10 5.32 17.66
CA VAL A 89 -2.77 5.63 16.39
C VAL A 89 -3.83 6.70 16.58
N TYR A 90 -3.94 7.58 15.58
CA TYR A 90 -5.04 8.52 15.53
C TYR A 90 -6.33 7.76 15.21
N TYR A 91 -7.26 7.81 16.13
CA TYR A 91 -8.58 7.24 15.98
C TYR A 91 -9.52 8.14 16.77
N PRO A 92 -10.17 9.15 16.13
CA PRO A 92 -11.07 10.03 16.84
C PRO A 92 -12.18 9.21 17.47
N GLN A 93 -12.68 9.65 18.64
CA GLN A 93 -13.73 8.90 19.33
C GLN A 93 -14.96 8.81 18.41
N PRO A 94 -15.38 7.61 17.98
CA PRO A 94 -16.55 7.50 17.14
C PRO A 94 -17.80 7.95 17.91
N ARG A 95 -18.85 8.35 17.18
CA ARG A 95 -20.13 8.62 17.83
C ARG A 95 -20.66 7.33 18.45
N GLU A 96 -21.47 7.45 19.50
CA GLU A 96 -22.11 6.31 20.17
C GLU A 96 -22.81 5.38 19.15
N LEU A 97 -23.50 5.97 18.18
CA LEU A 97 -24.11 5.29 17.04
C LEU A 97 -23.39 5.65 15.74
N GLU A 98 -22.07 5.45 15.68
CA GLU A 98 -21.27 5.68 14.46
C GLU A 98 -21.93 5.05 13.23
N GLY A 99 -21.97 5.77 12.10
CA GLY A 99 -22.67 5.33 10.88
C GLY A 99 -24.21 5.49 10.89
N TRP A 100 -24.82 5.85 12.02
CA TRP A 100 -26.28 6.00 12.16
C TRP A 100 -26.69 7.41 12.62
N ASP A 101 -27.73 7.95 11.98
CA ASP A 101 -28.27 9.28 12.25
C ASP A 101 -29.76 9.23 12.63
N VAL A 102 -30.19 10.14 13.50
CA VAL A 102 -31.62 10.33 13.82
C VAL A 102 -32.16 11.52 13.00
N GLU A 103 -33.23 11.29 12.24
CA GLU A 103 -33.96 12.32 11.51
C GLU A 103 -35.36 12.49 12.12
N LEU A 104 -35.65 13.73 12.54
CA LEU A 104 -36.91 14.13 13.18
C LEU A 104 -37.65 15.17 12.33
N SER A 105 -38.97 15.08 12.25
CA SER A 105 -39.81 16.15 11.71
C SER A 105 -41.18 16.24 12.40
N GLY A 106 -41.80 17.42 12.36
CA GLY A 106 -43.11 17.65 12.98
C GLY A 106 -43.03 17.55 14.50
N ASN A 107 -44.03 16.89 15.10
CA ASN A 107 -44.13 16.64 16.53
C ASN A 107 -43.69 15.22 16.92
N ALA A 108 -43.00 14.50 16.02
CA ALA A 108 -42.48 13.18 16.34
C ALA A 108 -41.45 13.27 17.48
N SER A 109 -41.48 12.32 18.41
CA SER A 109 -40.57 12.31 19.55
C SER A 109 -40.06 10.92 19.88
N GLY A 110 -38.75 10.84 20.06
CA GLY A 110 -38.02 9.62 20.40
C GLY A 110 -36.53 9.88 20.46
N ARG A 111 -35.75 8.86 20.82
CA ARG A 111 -34.29 8.89 20.82
C ARG A 111 -33.72 7.51 20.51
N ALA A 112 -32.53 7.48 19.91
CA ALA A 112 -31.75 6.27 19.70
C ALA A 112 -30.43 6.39 20.46
N MET A 113 -30.01 5.32 21.13
CA MET A 113 -28.74 5.23 21.86
C MET A 113 -28.21 3.80 21.83
N GLN A 114 -26.96 3.59 22.18
CA GLN A 114 -26.39 2.26 22.35
C GLN A 114 -26.83 1.68 23.69
N ASP A 115 -27.05 0.37 23.76
CA ASP A 115 -27.50 -0.35 24.95
C ASP A 115 -26.85 -1.72 25.03
N ASP A 116 -26.49 -2.14 26.25
CA ASP A 116 -25.87 -3.44 26.55
C ASP A 116 -26.69 -4.28 27.55
N ALA A 117 -27.90 -3.85 27.88
CA ALA A 117 -28.78 -4.59 28.77
C ALA A 117 -29.37 -5.85 28.11
N PHE A 118 -29.48 -5.85 26.79
CA PHE A 118 -30.14 -6.92 26.02
C PHE A 118 -29.35 -7.37 24.78
N PRO A 119 -28.11 -7.86 24.92
CA PRO A 119 -27.33 -8.34 23.78
C PRO A 119 -27.99 -9.56 23.13
N ILE A 120 -27.84 -9.72 21.81
CA ILE A 120 -28.32 -10.93 21.13
C ILE A 120 -27.52 -12.18 21.54
N ASN A 121 -26.24 -11.99 21.87
CA ASN A 121 -25.33 -13.01 22.40
C ASN A 121 -24.04 -12.36 22.93
N LYS A 122 -23.15 -13.15 23.52
CA LYS A 122 -21.89 -12.65 24.10
C LYS A 122 -20.90 -12.04 23.09
N PHE A 123 -21.07 -12.28 21.80
CA PHE A 123 -20.21 -11.74 20.74
C PHE A 123 -20.75 -10.44 20.14
N ASN A 124 -22.00 -10.08 20.43
CA ASN A 124 -22.59 -8.78 20.10
C ASN A 124 -23.15 -8.19 21.40
N PRO A 125 -22.26 -7.73 22.29
CA PRO A 125 -22.64 -7.17 23.58
C PRO A 125 -23.42 -5.86 23.47
N LYS A 126 -23.40 -5.19 22.32
CA LYS A 126 -24.07 -3.90 22.10
C LYS A 126 -25.23 -4.05 21.13
N SER A 127 -26.25 -3.23 21.33
CA SER A 127 -27.41 -3.10 20.44
C SER A 127 -27.83 -1.63 20.37
N MET A 128 -28.64 -1.26 19.39
CA MET A 128 -29.25 0.07 19.35
C MET A 128 -30.63 0.03 20.00
N LYS A 129 -30.80 0.78 21.08
CA LYS A 129 -32.09 1.00 21.75
C LYS A 129 -32.77 2.24 21.17
N ILE A 130 -34.03 2.08 20.80
CA ILE A 130 -34.86 3.14 20.22
C ILE A 130 -36.09 3.34 21.10
N GLU A 131 -36.21 4.47 21.75
CA GLU A 131 -37.37 4.84 22.57
C GLU A 131 -38.27 5.79 21.79
N VAL A 132 -39.54 5.43 21.59
CA VAL A 132 -40.49 6.20 20.77
C VAL A 132 -41.75 6.51 21.57
N SER A 133 -42.08 7.80 21.68
CA SER A 133 -43.26 8.27 22.42
C SER A 133 -44.36 8.82 21.52
N ASN A 134 -44.03 9.38 20.35
CA ASN A 134 -45.02 9.90 19.41
C ASN A 134 -44.64 9.56 17.94
N PRO A 135 -44.85 8.32 17.47
CA PRO A 135 -44.51 7.93 16.10
C PRO A 135 -45.40 8.63 15.06
N ASP A 136 -46.64 9.01 15.42
CA ASP A 136 -47.61 9.61 14.50
C ASP A 136 -47.45 11.14 14.35
N GLY A 137 -46.57 11.76 15.15
CA GLY A 137 -46.33 13.20 15.14
C GLY A 137 -45.56 13.72 13.91
N GLY A 138 -45.06 12.83 13.05
CA GLY A 138 -44.24 13.19 11.90
C GLY A 138 -43.29 12.05 11.52
N ARG A 139 -42.04 12.37 11.17
CA ARG A 139 -41.01 11.35 10.88
C ARG A 139 -40.08 11.22 12.06
N PHE A 140 -39.92 10.00 12.57
CA PHE A 140 -38.82 9.62 13.45
C PHE A 140 -38.09 8.47 12.76
N ASN A 141 -36.99 8.81 12.09
CA ASN A 141 -36.23 7.90 11.25
C ASN A 141 -34.85 7.68 11.85
N ILE A 142 -34.36 6.45 11.77
CA ILE A 142 -32.98 6.10 12.06
C ILE A 142 -32.34 5.68 10.73
N ILE A 143 -31.28 6.38 10.34
CA ILE A 143 -30.73 6.34 8.98
C ILE A 143 -29.31 5.78 9.04
N ASN A 144 -29.02 4.75 8.24
CA ASN A 144 -27.66 4.33 7.94
C ASN A 144 -27.28 4.80 6.53
N ARG A 145 -26.11 5.43 6.41
CA ARG A 145 -25.61 5.95 5.13
C ARG A 145 -24.64 5.00 4.43
N GLY A 146 -24.42 3.81 5.00
CA GLY A 146 -23.39 2.89 4.56
C GLY A 146 -22.00 3.49 4.67
N TYR A 147 -21.09 3.03 3.80
CA TYR A 147 -19.72 3.51 3.71
C TYR A 147 -19.64 4.69 2.72
N TRP A 148 -19.96 5.90 3.22
CA TRP A 148 -20.08 7.14 2.43
C TRP A 148 -21.07 7.04 1.25
N GLY A 149 -22.15 6.31 1.46
CA GLY A 149 -23.23 6.10 0.50
C GLY A 149 -23.58 4.61 0.36
N ILE A 150 -24.86 4.32 0.13
CA ILE A 150 -25.33 3.00 -0.32
C ILE A 150 -25.63 3.12 -1.81
N SER A 151 -24.83 2.47 -2.66
CA SER A 151 -25.12 2.44 -4.09
C SER A 151 -26.21 1.42 -4.37
N VAL A 152 -27.33 1.92 -4.89
CA VAL A 152 -28.42 1.10 -5.40
C VAL A 152 -28.56 1.28 -6.90
N VAL A 153 -28.86 0.19 -7.61
CA VAL A 153 -28.96 0.15 -9.07
C VAL A 153 -30.36 -0.28 -9.44
N LYS A 154 -31.02 0.50 -10.31
CA LYS A 154 -32.38 0.23 -10.77
C LYS A 154 -32.53 -1.21 -11.28
N GLY A 155 -33.50 -1.93 -10.73
CA GLY A 155 -33.83 -3.31 -11.08
C GLY A 155 -33.09 -4.36 -10.25
N GLU A 156 -32.02 -3.98 -9.54
CA GLU A 156 -31.32 -4.90 -8.64
C GLU A 156 -32.08 -5.10 -7.32
N LYS A 157 -31.73 -6.20 -6.64
CA LYS A 157 -32.32 -6.62 -5.38
C LYS A 157 -31.30 -6.56 -4.25
N TYR A 158 -31.80 -6.19 -3.07
CA TYR A 158 -31.00 -6.03 -1.87
C TYR A 158 -31.68 -6.78 -0.72
N ASN A 159 -30.96 -7.71 -0.12
CA ASN A 159 -31.44 -8.58 0.94
C ASN A 159 -31.09 -7.96 2.29
N LEU A 160 -32.13 -7.54 3.02
CA LEU A 160 -32.03 -7.11 4.40
C LEU A 160 -32.18 -8.32 5.32
N SER A 161 -31.30 -8.42 6.31
CA SER A 161 -31.60 -9.14 7.54
C SER A 161 -31.35 -8.27 8.76
N ILE A 162 -32.17 -8.43 9.79
CA ILE A 162 -32.15 -7.57 10.98
C ILE A 162 -32.66 -8.33 12.19
N TYR A 163 -32.01 -8.20 13.33
CA TYR A 163 -32.54 -8.67 14.60
C TYR A 163 -33.35 -7.56 15.26
N LEU A 164 -34.56 -7.88 15.70
CA LEU A 164 -35.45 -6.95 16.39
C LEU A 164 -36.09 -7.59 17.63
N ARG A 165 -36.23 -6.77 18.67
CA ARG A 165 -37.11 -6.99 19.82
C ARG A 165 -37.77 -5.68 20.24
N ALA A 166 -38.87 -5.76 20.99
CA ALA A 166 -39.58 -4.58 21.52
C ALA A 166 -40.29 -4.90 22.85
N ASP A 167 -40.54 -3.89 23.68
CA ASP A 167 -41.22 -4.03 24.98
C ASP A 167 -42.73 -4.39 24.88
N GLY A 168 -43.25 -4.57 23.67
CA GLY A 168 -44.60 -5.03 23.37
C GLY A 168 -44.72 -5.51 21.94
N LYS A 169 -45.95 -5.83 21.50
CA LYS A 169 -46.22 -6.09 20.08
C LYS A 169 -46.02 -4.79 19.30
N ALA A 170 -45.05 -4.78 18.40
CA ALA A 170 -44.68 -3.59 17.67
C ALA A 170 -44.52 -3.85 16.16
N SER A 171 -44.48 -2.77 15.40
CA SER A 171 -44.16 -2.81 13.96
C SER A 171 -43.13 -1.74 13.62
N MET A 172 -42.29 -2.04 12.63
CA MET A 172 -41.26 -1.14 12.12
C MET A 172 -41.29 -1.17 10.59
N GLN A 173 -41.27 0.00 9.96
CA GLN A 173 -41.00 0.10 8.53
C GLN A 173 -39.49 0.14 8.31
N VAL A 174 -39.03 -0.60 7.31
CA VAL A 174 -37.66 -0.57 6.81
C VAL A 174 -37.70 -0.13 5.35
N ALA A 175 -36.80 0.74 4.93
CA ALA A 175 -36.83 1.31 3.58
C ALA A 175 -35.44 1.63 3.04
N LEU A 176 -35.35 1.63 1.71
CA LEU A 176 -34.29 2.32 0.97
C LEU A 176 -34.83 3.65 0.46
N ARG A 177 -34.03 4.70 0.57
CA ARG A 177 -34.39 6.07 0.19
C ARG A 177 -33.27 6.69 -0.61
N THR A 178 -33.61 7.48 -1.64
CA THR A 178 -32.63 8.28 -2.36
C THR A 178 -32.00 9.32 -1.44
N ALA A 179 -30.85 9.87 -1.83
CA ALA A 179 -30.19 10.96 -1.11
C ALA A 179 -31.13 12.17 -0.90
N GLN A 180 -32.05 12.41 -1.85
CA GLN A 180 -33.04 13.50 -1.82
C GLN A 180 -34.32 13.15 -1.05
N GLY A 181 -34.39 11.99 -0.40
CA GLY A 181 -35.50 11.62 0.46
C GLY A 181 -36.66 10.87 -0.21
N LYS A 182 -36.53 10.45 -1.48
CA LYS A 182 -37.58 9.68 -2.16
C LYS A 182 -37.47 8.19 -1.80
N ILE A 183 -38.57 7.56 -1.41
CA ILE A 183 -38.59 6.12 -1.14
C ILE A 183 -38.34 5.35 -2.44
N ILE A 184 -37.38 4.43 -2.37
CA ILE A 184 -37.00 3.50 -3.44
C ILE A 184 -37.83 2.23 -3.32
N ASP A 185 -37.84 1.63 -2.13
CA ASP A 185 -38.71 0.53 -1.71
C ASP A 185 -38.84 0.57 -0.18
N ALA A 186 -39.97 0.10 0.35
CA ALA A 186 -40.25 0.04 1.78
C ALA A 186 -41.04 -1.23 2.13
N LYS A 187 -40.76 -1.79 3.30
CA LYS A 187 -41.42 -2.99 3.84
C LYS A 187 -41.80 -2.75 5.30
N VAL A 188 -42.86 -3.41 5.77
CA VAL A 188 -43.26 -3.37 7.18
C VAL A 188 -42.95 -4.72 7.83
N ILE A 189 -42.15 -4.69 8.88
CA ILE A 189 -41.92 -5.81 9.78
C ILE A 189 -42.92 -5.66 10.94
N ALA A 190 -43.89 -6.55 11.00
CA ALA A 190 -44.93 -6.57 12.03
C ALA A 190 -44.72 -7.71 13.03
N GLY A 191 -45.37 -7.63 14.19
CA GLY A 191 -45.36 -8.70 15.18
C GLY A 191 -44.04 -8.83 15.94
N ILE A 192 -43.25 -7.75 16.02
CA ILE A 192 -42.04 -7.69 16.83
C ILE A 192 -42.44 -7.95 18.29
N SER A 193 -41.70 -8.82 18.97
CA SER A 193 -41.99 -9.29 20.33
C SER A 193 -40.87 -8.94 21.31
N LYS A 194 -41.04 -9.31 22.58
CA LYS A 194 -40.01 -9.16 23.61
C LYS A 194 -38.76 -10.03 23.37
N GLU A 195 -38.92 -11.14 22.66
CA GLU A 195 -37.82 -12.00 22.27
C GLU A 195 -37.11 -11.48 21.02
N TRP A 196 -35.77 -11.56 21.03
CA TRP A 196 -34.95 -11.34 19.85
C TRP A 196 -35.34 -12.31 18.73
N LYS A 197 -35.61 -11.76 17.54
CA LYS A 197 -35.87 -12.54 16.33
C LYS A 197 -35.17 -11.91 15.14
N LYS A 198 -34.65 -12.77 14.27
CA LYS A 198 -34.15 -12.37 12.95
C LYS A 198 -35.32 -12.23 11.99
N TYR A 199 -35.40 -11.09 11.31
CA TYR A 199 -36.32 -10.82 10.21
C TYR A 199 -35.52 -10.64 8.93
N ALA A 200 -36.12 -11.01 7.80
CA ALA A 200 -35.50 -10.84 6.49
C ALA A 200 -36.53 -10.34 5.49
N VAL A 201 -36.14 -9.38 4.65
CA VAL A 201 -36.94 -8.86 3.55
C VAL A 201 -36.03 -8.53 2.37
N THR A 202 -36.58 -8.56 1.16
CA THR A 202 -35.86 -8.15 -0.04
C THR A 202 -36.44 -6.86 -0.58
N PHE A 203 -35.57 -5.89 -0.84
CA PHE A 203 -35.90 -4.67 -1.57
C PHE A 203 -35.64 -4.85 -3.06
N THR A 204 -36.45 -4.22 -3.91
CA THR A 204 -36.16 -4.07 -5.35
C THR A 204 -35.97 -2.60 -5.67
N ALA A 205 -34.78 -2.22 -6.13
CA ALA A 205 -34.48 -0.82 -6.40
C ALA A 205 -35.26 -0.32 -7.63
N THR A 206 -36.08 0.72 -7.43
CA THR A 206 -36.87 1.34 -8.50
C THR A 206 -36.10 2.45 -9.25
N THR A 207 -34.95 2.86 -8.72
CA THR A 207 -34.05 3.88 -9.28
C THR A 207 -32.60 3.51 -8.99
N THR A 208 -31.68 4.08 -9.76
CA THR A 208 -30.25 4.08 -9.44
C THR A 208 -29.93 5.31 -8.62
N ASP A 209 -29.21 5.15 -7.52
CA ASP A 209 -28.69 6.24 -6.69
C ASP A 209 -27.40 5.79 -5.99
N PRO A 210 -26.25 6.44 -6.22
CA PRO A 210 -24.98 6.08 -5.56
C PRO A 210 -24.91 6.47 -4.07
N GLN A 211 -25.86 7.30 -3.61
CA GLN A 211 -25.89 7.92 -2.29
C GLN A 211 -27.23 7.63 -1.58
N ALA A 212 -27.86 6.50 -1.89
CA ALA A 212 -29.04 6.07 -1.17
C ALA A 212 -28.71 5.82 0.32
N VAL A 213 -29.76 5.75 1.13
CA VAL A 213 -29.67 5.47 2.56
C VAL A 213 -30.66 4.39 2.95
N PHE A 214 -30.30 3.62 3.99
CA PHE A 214 -31.18 2.68 4.65
C PHE A 214 -31.88 3.37 5.82
N VAL A 215 -33.19 3.14 5.97
CA VAL A 215 -34.03 3.85 6.95
C VAL A 215 -34.85 2.85 7.76
N LEU A 216 -34.79 3.00 9.08
CA LEU A 216 -35.72 2.40 10.04
C LEU A 216 -36.72 3.46 10.50
N THR A 217 -38.01 3.14 10.46
CA THR A 217 -39.09 4.00 10.95
C THR A 217 -39.97 3.19 11.91
N PRO A 218 -39.86 3.40 13.23
CA PRO A 218 -40.76 2.79 14.20
C PRO A 218 -42.22 3.22 13.97
N LEU A 219 -43.15 2.27 13.99
CA LEU A 219 -44.59 2.52 13.75
C LEU A 219 -45.46 2.37 15.00
N THR A 220 -44.86 2.03 16.15
CA THR A 220 -45.58 1.84 17.42
C THR A 220 -44.83 2.57 18.52
N ALA A 221 -45.54 3.28 19.40
CA ALA A 221 -44.97 3.96 20.55
C ALA A 221 -44.55 2.91 21.60
N THR A 222 -43.25 2.60 21.63
CA THR A 222 -42.64 1.63 22.54
C THR A 222 -41.12 1.76 22.48
N THR A 223 -40.42 0.88 23.19
CA THR A 223 -38.97 0.72 23.09
C THR A 223 -38.66 -0.46 22.16
N TYR A 224 -37.74 -0.25 21.22
CA TYR A 224 -37.19 -1.28 20.34
C TYR A 224 -35.72 -1.48 20.67
N TRP A 225 -35.22 -2.68 20.39
CA TRP A 225 -33.79 -2.92 20.22
C TRP A 225 -33.55 -3.51 18.83
N VAL A 226 -32.48 -3.05 18.22
CA VAL A 226 -32.02 -3.41 16.89
C VAL A 226 -30.60 -3.92 16.98
N ASP A 227 -30.30 -5.03 16.31
CA ASP A 227 -28.96 -5.60 16.23
C ASP A 227 -28.73 -6.31 14.89
N MET A 228 -27.47 -6.50 14.52
CA MET A 228 -27.01 -7.24 13.32
C MET A 228 -27.81 -6.87 12.06
N VAL A 229 -27.82 -5.58 11.73
CA VAL A 229 -28.49 -5.06 10.53
C VAL A 229 -27.59 -5.27 9.32
N SER A 230 -27.98 -6.14 8.40
CA SER A 230 -27.17 -6.45 7.22
C SER A 230 -27.97 -6.21 5.95
N LEU A 231 -27.40 -5.48 5.00
CA LEU A 231 -27.98 -5.22 3.69
C LEU A 231 -26.99 -5.63 2.61
N PHE A 232 -27.27 -6.72 1.91
CA PHE A 232 -26.41 -7.23 0.85
C PHE A 232 -27.06 -7.10 -0.53
N PRO A 233 -26.32 -6.68 -1.57
CA PRO A 233 -26.80 -6.83 -2.94
C PRO A 233 -26.90 -8.32 -3.30
N GLU A 234 -27.93 -8.72 -4.06
CA GLU A 234 -27.94 -10.06 -4.69
C GLU A 234 -26.88 -10.18 -5.79
N ASN A 235 -26.36 -9.06 -6.28
CA ASN A 235 -25.33 -9.00 -7.30
C ASN A 235 -23.91 -8.97 -6.73
N THR A 236 -23.58 -9.91 -5.84
CA THR A 236 -22.19 -10.16 -5.45
C THR A 236 -21.41 -10.89 -6.55
N PHE A 237 -20.08 -10.83 -6.50
CA PHE A 237 -19.23 -11.60 -7.40
C PHE A 237 -19.57 -13.10 -7.29
N LYS A 238 -19.78 -13.75 -8.44
CA LYS A 238 -20.24 -15.15 -8.54
C LYS A 238 -21.51 -15.47 -7.74
N LYS A 239 -22.32 -14.46 -7.36
CA LYS A 239 -23.56 -14.60 -6.58
C LYS A 239 -23.35 -15.30 -5.22
N ARG A 240 -22.16 -15.16 -4.62
CA ARG A 240 -21.87 -15.74 -3.30
C ARG A 240 -22.66 -15.03 -2.20
N PRO A 241 -23.38 -15.74 -1.31
CA PRO A 241 -23.92 -15.14 -0.09
C PRO A 241 -22.76 -14.71 0.81
N ASN A 242 -22.92 -13.62 1.57
CA ASN A 242 -21.83 -13.03 2.36
C ASN A 242 -20.56 -12.75 1.51
N GLY A 243 -20.75 -12.54 0.20
CA GLY A 243 -19.66 -12.49 -0.77
C GLY A 243 -19.04 -11.11 -0.93
N VAL A 244 -18.25 -10.99 -1.98
CA VAL A 244 -17.52 -9.78 -2.30
C VAL A 244 -18.22 -8.92 -3.36
N ARG A 245 -17.94 -7.62 -3.33
CA ARG A 245 -18.49 -6.60 -4.22
C ARG A 245 -18.03 -6.85 -5.66
N ALA A 246 -19.00 -6.91 -6.58
CA ALA A 246 -18.77 -7.49 -7.91
C ALA A 246 -17.82 -6.68 -8.80
N ASP A 247 -17.87 -5.35 -8.77
CA ASP A 247 -17.04 -4.46 -9.60
C ASP A 247 -15.56 -4.50 -9.18
N ILE A 248 -15.27 -4.41 -7.87
CA ILE A 248 -13.90 -4.53 -7.33
C ILE A 248 -13.36 -5.95 -7.60
N ALA A 249 -14.14 -6.98 -7.30
CA ALA A 249 -13.75 -8.37 -7.54
C ALA A 249 -13.51 -8.65 -9.03
N GLN A 250 -14.26 -8.02 -9.94
CA GLN A 250 -14.04 -8.16 -11.37
C GLN A 250 -12.71 -7.53 -11.82
N MET A 251 -12.31 -6.39 -11.25
CA MET A 251 -10.98 -5.83 -11.53
C MET A 251 -9.86 -6.78 -11.06
N ILE A 252 -10.01 -7.37 -9.87
CA ILE A 252 -9.08 -8.39 -9.38
C ILE A 252 -9.09 -9.62 -10.30
N ALA A 253 -10.24 -10.08 -10.79
CA ALA A 253 -10.32 -11.18 -11.74
C ALA A 253 -9.67 -10.86 -13.11
N ASP A 254 -9.85 -9.63 -13.59
CA ASP A 254 -9.28 -9.14 -14.86
C ASP A 254 -7.74 -9.00 -14.81
N PHE A 255 -7.18 -8.87 -13.61
CA PHE A 255 -5.76 -8.97 -13.33
C PHE A 255 -5.22 -10.38 -13.57
N LYS A 256 -6.07 -11.42 -13.48
CA LYS A 256 -5.68 -12.84 -13.56
C LYS A 256 -4.56 -13.20 -12.56
N PRO A 257 -4.81 -13.05 -11.26
CA PRO A 257 -3.79 -13.28 -10.24
C PRO A 257 -3.34 -14.74 -10.24
N GLY A 258 -2.03 -14.93 -10.09
CA GLY A 258 -1.41 -16.24 -9.90
C GLY A 258 -1.56 -16.79 -8.48
N PHE A 259 -1.90 -15.94 -7.51
CA PHE A 259 -2.23 -16.28 -6.12
C PHE A 259 -2.86 -15.05 -5.44
N LEU A 260 -3.44 -15.24 -4.27
CA LEU A 260 -3.89 -14.16 -3.38
C LEU A 260 -3.29 -14.36 -1.98
N ARG A 261 -2.50 -13.37 -1.51
CA ARG A 261 -1.94 -13.29 -0.15
C ARG A 261 -2.94 -12.64 0.79
N PHE A 262 -3.32 -13.34 1.86
CA PHE A 262 -4.22 -12.84 2.89
C PHE A 262 -3.97 -13.52 4.25
N PRO A 263 -4.51 -12.98 5.35
CA PRO A 263 -5.06 -11.64 5.50
C PRO A 263 -3.90 -10.70 5.80
N GLY A 264 -2.88 -10.70 4.94
CA GLY A 264 -1.51 -10.30 5.21
C GLY A 264 -1.33 -8.83 5.59
N GLY A 265 -0.09 -8.40 5.61
CA GLY A 265 0.32 -7.14 6.19
C GLY A 265 0.27 -7.15 7.72
N CYS A 266 0.28 -5.95 8.27
CA CYS A 266 0.44 -5.72 9.71
C CYS A 266 -0.72 -6.30 10.55
N VAL A 267 -1.88 -6.56 9.94
CA VAL A 267 -3.08 -7.05 10.63
C VAL A 267 -2.94 -8.47 11.16
N VAL A 268 -2.02 -9.25 10.58
CA VAL A 268 -1.63 -10.57 11.09
C VAL A 268 -0.86 -10.45 12.40
N GLU A 269 -0.03 -9.42 12.53
CA GLU A 269 0.77 -9.17 13.73
C GLU A 269 -0.07 -8.53 14.84
N GLY A 270 -0.94 -7.59 14.46
CA GLY A 270 -1.72 -6.77 15.39
C GLY A 270 -0.87 -5.66 16.04
N ALA A 271 -1.56 -4.68 16.62
CA ALA A 271 -0.92 -3.65 17.45
C ALA A 271 -0.41 -4.19 18.80
N ASP A 272 -0.99 -5.31 19.25
CA ASP A 272 -0.52 -6.19 20.30
C ASP A 272 -0.97 -7.63 19.95
N PHE A 273 -0.58 -8.63 20.74
CA PHE A 273 -0.93 -10.01 20.40
C PHE A 273 -2.45 -10.27 20.45
N GLU A 274 -3.22 -9.60 21.30
CA GLU A 274 -4.67 -9.81 21.43
C GLU A 274 -5.48 -9.13 20.31
N ASN A 275 -4.92 -8.11 19.66
CA ASN A 275 -5.53 -7.40 18.54
C ASN A 275 -5.40 -8.12 17.18
N ARG A 276 -4.49 -9.10 17.07
CA ARG A 276 -4.27 -9.85 15.82
C ARG A 276 -5.53 -10.54 15.30
N ILE A 277 -5.53 -10.87 14.02
CA ILE A 277 -6.62 -11.68 13.43
C ILE A 277 -6.63 -13.09 14.01
N ILE A 278 -7.81 -13.51 14.49
CA ILE A 278 -8.09 -14.86 14.97
C ILE A 278 -9.06 -15.53 13.99
N TRP A 279 -8.54 -16.37 13.08
CA TRP A 279 -9.31 -16.92 11.95
C TRP A 279 -10.59 -17.67 12.37
N ARG A 280 -10.57 -18.39 13.49
CA ARG A 280 -11.73 -19.15 14.01
C ARG A 280 -12.90 -18.23 14.39
N ASN A 281 -12.64 -16.95 14.67
CA ASN A 281 -13.67 -15.95 14.95
C ASN A 281 -14.24 -15.31 13.66
N THR A 282 -13.69 -15.65 12.50
CA THR A 282 -14.06 -15.09 11.19
C THR A 282 -14.78 -16.09 10.29
N ILE A 283 -15.24 -17.22 10.84
CA ILE A 283 -16.02 -18.24 10.12
C ILE A 283 -17.36 -18.47 10.80
N GLY A 284 -18.27 -19.18 10.14
CA GLY A 284 -19.59 -19.48 10.70
C GLY A 284 -20.58 -18.32 10.60
N ASP A 285 -21.62 -18.39 11.43
CA ASP A 285 -22.68 -17.37 11.47
C ASP A 285 -22.09 -16.00 11.83
N ILE A 286 -22.36 -15.02 10.98
CA ILE A 286 -21.97 -13.62 11.13
C ILE A 286 -22.44 -13.04 12.47
N SER A 287 -23.60 -13.48 13.00
CA SER A 287 -24.07 -13.05 14.32
C SER A 287 -23.25 -13.60 15.50
N GLN A 288 -22.30 -14.49 15.26
CA GLN A 288 -21.37 -15.04 16.25
C GLN A 288 -19.94 -14.51 16.05
N ARG A 289 -19.72 -13.60 15.10
CA ARG A 289 -18.43 -12.96 14.86
C ARG A 289 -18.37 -11.66 15.66
N LEU A 290 -17.30 -11.51 16.44
CA LEU A 290 -17.12 -10.38 17.38
C LEU A 290 -16.82 -9.07 16.66
N GLY A 291 -16.18 -9.16 15.49
CA GLY A 291 -15.41 -8.07 14.93
C GLY A 291 -14.22 -7.69 15.81
N ARG A 292 -13.47 -6.69 15.37
CA ARG A 292 -12.31 -6.16 16.07
C ARG A 292 -12.10 -4.70 15.70
N TRP A 293 -11.41 -3.98 16.58
CA TRP A 293 -10.77 -2.74 16.16
C TRP A 293 -9.60 -3.09 15.23
N GLU A 294 -9.58 -2.46 14.07
CA GLU A 294 -8.61 -2.62 13.00
C GLU A 294 -7.43 -1.67 13.25
N LEU A 295 -6.18 -2.14 13.10
CA LEU A 295 -4.98 -1.37 13.45
C LEU A 295 -4.78 -0.09 12.62
N TRP A 296 -5.40 -0.02 11.46
CA TRP A 296 -5.44 1.11 10.54
C TRP A 296 -6.55 2.12 10.88
N GLY A 297 -7.20 1.99 12.05
CA GLY A 297 -7.99 3.07 12.64
C GLY A 297 -9.48 3.02 12.30
N TYR A 298 -10.08 1.84 12.13
CA TYR A 298 -11.53 1.68 11.99
C TYR A 298 -11.99 0.34 12.58
N HIS A 299 -13.29 0.08 12.60
CA HIS A 299 -13.84 -1.19 13.10
C HIS A 299 -13.99 -2.17 11.93
N ASN A 300 -13.45 -3.37 12.11
CA ASN A 300 -13.60 -4.51 11.20
C ASN A 300 -14.64 -5.48 11.77
N THR A 301 -15.59 -5.90 10.93
CA THR A 301 -16.73 -6.75 11.28
C THR A 301 -16.39 -8.24 11.29
N ASP A 302 -15.21 -8.62 10.82
CA ASP A 302 -14.77 -9.97 10.46
C ASP A 302 -15.76 -10.70 9.54
N GLY A 303 -16.55 -9.93 8.78
CA GLY A 303 -17.55 -10.45 7.83
C GLY A 303 -16.93 -11.05 6.57
N LEU A 304 -15.83 -10.45 6.09
CA LEU A 304 -14.92 -11.02 5.11
C LEU A 304 -13.83 -11.78 5.86
N GLY A 305 -14.09 -13.05 6.14
CA GLY A 305 -13.24 -13.89 6.96
C GLY A 305 -12.51 -14.99 6.19
N TYR A 306 -11.95 -15.94 6.94
CA TYR A 306 -11.07 -16.98 6.39
C TYR A 306 -11.77 -17.82 5.31
N HIS A 307 -13.03 -18.20 5.52
CA HIS A 307 -13.82 -18.94 4.53
C HIS A 307 -14.06 -18.11 3.27
N GLU A 308 -14.43 -16.84 3.44
CA GLU A 308 -14.75 -15.97 2.31
C GLU A 308 -13.50 -15.69 1.44
N PHE A 309 -12.30 -15.53 2.02
CA PHE A 309 -11.06 -15.41 1.23
C PHE A 309 -10.71 -16.69 0.48
N LEU A 310 -10.82 -17.86 1.11
CA LEU A 310 -10.58 -19.14 0.43
C LEU A 310 -11.57 -19.35 -0.73
N GLN A 311 -12.84 -19.02 -0.52
CA GLN A 311 -13.86 -19.08 -1.57
C GLN A 311 -13.60 -18.07 -2.69
N PHE A 312 -13.09 -16.88 -2.36
CA PHE A 312 -12.73 -15.87 -3.35
C PHE A 312 -11.53 -16.31 -4.21
N CYS A 313 -10.52 -16.94 -3.62
CA CYS A 313 -9.41 -17.55 -4.36
C CYS A 313 -9.90 -18.59 -5.38
N GLU A 314 -10.82 -19.47 -4.96
CA GLU A 314 -11.45 -20.45 -5.86
C GLU A 314 -12.24 -19.76 -7.00
N ASP A 315 -12.97 -18.69 -6.68
CA ASP A 315 -13.75 -17.93 -7.67
C ASP A 315 -12.89 -17.16 -8.67
N LEU A 316 -11.67 -16.78 -8.28
CA LEU A 316 -10.62 -16.20 -9.14
C LEU A 316 -9.87 -17.25 -9.95
N GLY A 317 -9.89 -18.52 -9.52
CA GLY A 317 -9.11 -19.60 -10.11
C GLY A 317 -7.62 -19.54 -9.77
N CYS A 318 -7.28 -19.04 -8.58
CA CYS A 318 -5.89 -18.95 -8.10
C CYS A 318 -5.71 -19.59 -6.72
N PRO A 319 -4.52 -20.11 -6.39
CA PRO A 319 -4.23 -20.63 -5.05
C PRO A 319 -4.20 -19.54 -3.99
N ALA A 320 -4.61 -19.91 -2.77
CA ALA A 320 -4.44 -19.10 -1.57
C ALA A 320 -3.00 -19.14 -1.03
N MET A 321 -2.54 -17.98 -0.54
CA MET A 321 -1.39 -17.82 0.33
C MET A 321 -1.87 -17.28 1.68
N TYR A 322 -1.73 -18.09 2.73
CA TYR A 322 -2.16 -17.74 4.07
C TYR A 322 -1.00 -17.25 4.93
N VAL A 323 -1.09 -16.02 5.42
CA VAL A 323 -0.08 -15.40 6.31
C VAL A 323 -0.45 -15.70 7.76
N VAL A 324 0.50 -16.23 8.54
CA VAL A 324 0.26 -16.67 9.92
C VAL A 324 1.06 -15.88 10.94
N ASN A 325 0.44 -15.56 12.07
CA ASN A 325 1.14 -14.97 13.21
C ASN A 325 2.04 -16.03 13.89
N VAL A 326 3.25 -15.63 14.25
CA VAL A 326 4.30 -16.50 14.81
C VAL A 326 4.53 -16.34 16.32
N GLY A 327 3.54 -15.80 17.04
CA GLY A 327 3.66 -15.45 18.45
C GLY A 327 4.37 -14.10 18.66
N MET A 328 4.32 -13.23 17.66
CA MET A 328 4.96 -11.90 17.67
C MET A 328 3.96 -10.86 17.15
N SER A 329 3.93 -9.67 17.77
CA SER A 329 3.22 -8.50 17.24
C SER A 329 4.16 -7.59 16.44
N CYS A 330 3.60 -6.52 15.86
CA CYS A 330 4.30 -5.71 14.86
C CYS A 330 5.60 -5.09 15.40
N GLN A 331 6.74 -5.49 14.82
CA GLN A 331 8.06 -5.07 15.32
C GLN A 331 8.33 -3.58 15.16
N PHE A 332 7.76 -2.94 14.14
CA PHE A 332 7.82 -1.49 13.96
C PHE A 332 6.96 -0.71 14.96
N ARG A 333 5.93 -1.35 15.52
CA ARG A 333 4.88 -0.72 16.32
C ARG A 333 4.88 -1.23 17.76
N HIS A 334 6.07 -1.43 18.32
CA HIS A 334 6.32 -2.00 19.66
C HIS A 334 5.99 -3.50 19.78
N CYS A 335 6.99 -4.32 19.46
CA CYS A 335 6.93 -5.78 19.50
C CYS A 335 6.54 -6.35 20.88
N GLU A 336 5.56 -7.23 20.89
CA GLU A 336 5.27 -8.22 21.93
C GLU A 336 5.68 -9.60 21.44
N VAL A 337 6.28 -10.40 22.32
CA VAL A 337 6.64 -11.80 22.04
C VAL A 337 6.00 -12.68 23.10
N VAL A 338 5.19 -13.65 22.67
CA VAL A 338 4.44 -14.50 23.61
C VAL A 338 5.32 -15.60 24.22
N ASP A 339 4.94 -16.04 25.42
CA ASP A 339 5.58 -17.17 26.10
C ASP A 339 5.39 -18.51 25.38
N SER A 340 6.00 -19.57 25.92
CA SER A 340 5.96 -20.91 25.31
C SER A 340 4.57 -21.54 25.32
N VAL A 341 3.71 -21.22 26.29
CA VAL A 341 2.35 -21.78 26.37
C VAL A 341 1.49 -21.17 25.26
N ARG A 342 1.47 -19.84 25.18
CA ARG A 342 0.75 -19.11 24.13
C ARG A 342 1.31 -19.43 22.73
N LEU A 343 2.60 -19.72 22.61
CA LEU A 343 3.18 -20.20 21.35
C LEU A 343 2.57 -21.53 20.89
N GLN A 344 2.39 -22.50 21.80
CA GLN A 344 1.80 -23.78 21.44
C GLN A 344 0.34 -23.61 20.99
N ASP A 345 -0.41 -22.73 21.65
CA ASP A 345 -1.76 -22.38 21.23
C ASP A 345 -1.75 -21.76 19.82
N GLN A 346 -0.79 -20.88 19.52
CA GLN A 346 -0.65 -20.27 18.20
C GLN A 346 -0.27 -21.29 17.12
N ILE A 347 0.61 -22.25 17.40
CA ILE A 347 0.92 -23.35 16.48
C ILE A 347 -0.32 -24.18 16.19
N LYS A 348 -1.09 -24.53 17.24
CA LYS A 348 -2.34 -25.27 17.08
C LYS A 348 -3.34 -24.49 16.24
N GLU A 349 -3.46 -23.18 16.43
CA GLU A 349 -4.34 -22.33 15.62
C GLU A 349 -3.99 -22.35 14.13
N VAL A 350 -2.69 -22.32 13.79
CA VAL A 350 -2.23 -22.44 12.40
C VAL A 350 -2.59 -23.81 11.83
N LEU A 351 -2.33 -24.88 12.56
CA LEU A 351 -2.64 -26.24 12.08
C LEU A 351 -4.15 -26.49 11.94
N ASP A 352 -4.95 -25.87 12.81
CA ASP A 352 -6.41 -25.91 12.77
C ASP A 352 -6.95 -25.14 11.55
N ALA A 353 -6.39 -23.98 11.20
CA ALA A 353 -6.71 -23.25 9.97
C ALA A 353 -6.38 -24.08 8.72
N LEU A 354 -5.22 -24.73 8.70
CA LEU A 354 -4.83 -25.63 7.62
C LEU A 354 -5.74 -26.87 7.53
N GLU A 355 -6.19 -27.43 8.66
CA GLU A 355 -7.16 -28.53 8.67
C GLU A 355 -8.53 -28.06 8.15
N TYR A 356 -8.94 -26.82 8.45
CA TYR A 356 -10.14 -26.23 7.89
C TYR A 356 -10.06 -26.15 6.37
N ALA A 357 -8.95 -25.65 5.81
CA ALA A 357 -8.79 -25.50 4.36
C ALA A 357 -8.62 -26.85 3.64
N LEU A 358 -7.81 -27.76 4.19
CA LEU A 358 -7.29 -28.94 3.47
C LEU A 358 -7.86 -30.28 3.97
N GLY A 359 -8.38 -30.32 5.20
CA GLY A 359 -8.76 -31.55 5.86
C GLY A 359 -9.99 -32.23 5.25
N PRO A 360 -10.15 -33.55 5.44
CA PRO A 360 -11.34 -34.28 5.01
C PRO A 360 -12.55 -33.86 5.84
N VAL A 361 -13.76 -34.04 5.32
CA VAL A 361 -15.01 -33.70 6.05
C VAL A 361 -15.21 -34.48 7.36
N THR A 362 -14.43 -35.53 7.59
CA THR A 362 -14.43 -36.32 8.82
C THR A 362 -13.52 -35.75 9.92
N SER A 363 -12.64 -34.79 9.59
CA SER A 363 -11.85 -34.09 10.60
C SER A 363 -12.68 -33.01 11.29
N ARG A 364 -12.17 -32.51 12.42
CA ARG A 364 -12.88 -31.47 13.19
C ARG A 364 -13.14 -30.26 12.31
N TRP A 365 -12.09 -29.67 11.73
CA TRP A 365 -12.22 -28.43 10.98
C TRP A 365 -12.68 -28.64 9.54
N GLY A 366 -12.41 -29.80 8.93
CA GLY A 366 -13.00 -30.14 7.63
C GLY A 366 -14.52 -30.32 7.70
N SER A 367 -15.05 -30.83 8.82
CA SER A 367 -16.50 -30.89 9.06
C SER A 367 -17.13 -29.51 9.26
N GLU A 368 -16.40 -28.57 9.88
CA GLU A 368 -16.83 -27.19 10.05
C GLU A 368 -16.82 -26.45 8.70
N ARG A 369 -15.81 -26.65 7.86
CA ARG A 369 -15.80 -26.15 6.47
C ARG A 369 -17.02 -26.65 5.68
N ALA A 370 -17.32 -27.95 5.79
CA ALA A 370 -18.49 -28.55 5.15
C ALA A 370 -19.81 -27.96 5.66
N ARG A 371 -19.95 -27.74 6.97
CA ARG A 371 -21.12 -27.07 7.57
C ARG A 371 -21.26 -25.62 7.13
N ASN A 372 -20.15 -24.94 6.88
CA ASN A 372 -20.12 -23.60 6.28
C ASN A 372 -20.41 -23.58 4.77
N GLY A 373 -20.78 -24.72 4.18
CA GLY A 373 -21.27 -24.81 2.80
C GLY A 373 -20.23 -25.27 1.79
N HIS A 374 -19.00 -25.61 2.21
CA HIS A 374 -17.94 -26.06 1.29
C HIS A 374 -17.33 -27.40 1.72
N PRO A 375 -17.86 -28.55 1.25
CA PRO A 375 -17.36 -29.85 1.67
C PRO A 375 -16.00 -30.22 1.09
N LYS A 376 -15.61 -29.67 -0.06
CA LYS A 376 -14.33 -30.01 -0.71
C LYS A 376 -13.18 -29.23 -0.06
N PRO A 377 -11.95 -29.76 -0.02
CA PRO A 377 -10.79 -28.95 0.33
C PRO A 377 -10.63 -27.75 -0.61
N PHE A 378 -10.15 -26.63 -0.09
CA PHE A 378 -9.74 -25.47 -0.87
C PHE A 378 -8.32 -25.64 -1.44
N GLU A 379 -7.96 -24.84 -2.44
CA GLU A 379 -6.58 -24.77 -2.94
C GLU A 379 -5.75 -23.76 -2.12
N LEU A 380 -5.20 -24.21 -0.99
CA LEU A 380 -4.21 -23.46 -0.20
C LEU A 380 -2.82 -24.04 -0.47
N LYS A 381 -1.97 -23.26 -1.14
CA LYS A 381 -0.66 -23.71 -1.63
C LYS A 381 0.51 -23.15 -0.82
N TYR A 382 0.37 -21.93 -0.31
CA TYR A 382 1.44 -21.21 0.36
C TYR A 382 1.05 -20.86 1.80
N VAL A 383 2.02 -20.95 2.71
CA VAL A 383 1.92 -20.36 4.05
C VAL A 383 3.12 -19.46 4.27
N GLU A 384 2.87 -18.19 4.55
CA GLU A 384 3.89 -17.27 5.01
C GLU A 384 3.94 -17.27 6.53
N ILE A 385 5.11 -17.59 7.07
CA ILE A 385 5.34 -17.79 8.50
C ILE A 385 5.83 -16.47 9.08
N GLY A 386 4.90 -15.67 9.61
CA GLY A 386 5.13 -14.30 10.06
C GLY A 386 4.73 -13.28 9.01
N ASN A 387 4.81 -12.00 9.38
CA ASN A 387 4.77 -10.86 8.46
C ASN A 387 5.82 -9.86 8.94
N GLU A 388 6.72 -9.38 8.09
CA GLU A 388 7.73 -8.36 8.44
C GLU A 388 8.54 -8.64 9.73
N ASN A 389 8.59 -9.90 10.15
CA ASN A 389 9.28 -10.31 11.37
C ASN A 389 10.73 -10.66 11.05
N TYR A 390 11.65 -10.25 11.93
CA TYR A 390 13.09 -10.39 11.70
C TYR A 390 13.89 -10.56 12.99
N GLY A 391 15.14 -10.97 12.83
CA GLY A 391 16.09 -11.15 13.93
C GLY A 391 15.97 -12.50 14.65
N PRO A 392 16.79 -12.74 15.69
CA PRO A 392 16.98 -14.08 16.27
C PRO A 392 15.69 -14.72 16.80
N VAL A 393 14.80 -13.92 17.41
CA VAL A 393 13.52 -14.43 17.93
C VAL A 393 12.65 -14.94 16.81
N TYR A 394 12.50 -14.18 15.72
CA TYR A 394 11.75 -14.62 14.55
C TYR A 394 12.34 -15.90 13.95
N GLN A 395 13.66 -15.95 13.80
CA GLN A 395 14.35 -17.11 13.22
C GLN A 395 14.11 -18.39 14.05
N GLU A 396 14.12 -18.29 15.38
CA GLU A 396 13.71 -19.39 16.26
C GLU A 396 12.25 -19.81 16.02
N ARG A 397 11.32 -18.84 15.97
CA ARG A 397 9.90 -19.13 15.73
C ARG A 397 9.68 -19.78 14.36
N TYR A 398 10.33 -19.30 13.31
CA TYR A 398 10.25 -19.88 11.98
C TYR A 398 10.58 -21.38 12.00
N ASN A 399 11.69 -21.77 12.65
CA ASN A 399 12.06 -23.19 12.76
C ASN A 399 10.97 -24.04 13.43
N ILE A 400 10.32 -23.49 14.47
CA ILE A 400 9.26 -24.18 15.21
C ILE A 400 8.00 -24.36 14.34
N PHE A 401 7.54 -23.27 13.71
CA PHE A 401 6.35 -23.31 12.85
C PHE A 401 6.57 -24.14 11.58
N TYR A 402 7.74 -24.02 10.95
CA TYR A 402 8.10 -24.83 9.79
C TYR A 402 7.97 -26.33 10.09
N ARG A 403 8.58 -26.81 11.17
CA ARG A 403 8.50 -28.23 11.57
C ARG A 403 7.06 -28.67 11.78
N ALA A 404 6.28 -27.89 12.54
CA ALA A 404 4.90 -28.22 12.85
C ALA A 404 4.02 -28.29 11.58
N ILE A 405 4.20 -27.36 10.64
CA ILE A 405 3.47 -27.33 9.37
C ILE A 405 3.90 -28.51 8.49
N LYS A 406 5.20 -28.69 8.26
CA LYS A 406 5.72 -29.71 7.34
C LYS A 406 5.47 -31.14 7.82
N GLU A 407 5.39 -31.38 9.11
CA GLU A 407 5.04 -32.69 9.67
C GLU A 407 3.64 -33.14 9.22
N LYS A 408 2.67 -32.22 9.13
CA LYS A 408 1.28 -32.54 8.75
C LYS A 408 0.94 -32.23 7.30
N TYR A 409 1.57 -31.21 6.74
CA TYR A 409 1.27 -30.66 5.42
C TYR A 409 2.56 -30.47 4.60
N PRO A 410 3.29 -31.56 4.28
CA PRO A 410 4.57 -31.48 3.57
C PRO A 410 4.46 -30.84 2.18
N GLN A 411 3.27 -30.80 1.59
CA GLN A 411 2.98 -30.18 0.29
C GLN A 411 2.89 -28.65 0.33
N ILE A 412 2.73 -28.03 1.51
CA ILE A 412 2.64 -26.57 1.63
C ILE A 412 4.00 -25.95 1.36
N ILE A 413 4.06 -24.96 0.48
CA ILE A 413 5.27 -24.17 0.27
C ILE A 413 5.31 -23.09 1.36
N THR A 414 6.38 -23.09 2.14
CA THR A 414 6.58 -22.14 3.24
C THR A 414 7.36 -20.92 2.78
N ILE A 415 6.99 -19.76 3.31
CA ILE A 415 7.61 -18.47 2.99
C ILE A 415 8.13 -17.85 4.29
N ALA A 416 9.39 -17.41 4.30
CA ALA A 416 10.01 -16.70 5.42
C ALA A 416 10.02 -15.18 5.16
N CYS A 417 9.87 -14.38 6.21
CA CYS A 417 9.97 -12.92 6.14
C CYS A 417 11.44 -12.46 6.14
N THR A 418 11.66 -11.26 5.60
CA THR A 418 12.90 -10.49 5.80
C THR A 418 12.67 -9.27 6.68
N ASP A 419 13.77 -8.62 7.10
CA ASP A 419 13.69 -7.27 7.65
C ASP A 419 13.15 -6.31 6.56
N PRO A 420 11.96 -5.72 6.73
CA PRO A 420 11.35 -4.81 5.75
C PRO A 420 12.14 -3.50 5.55
N ALA A 421 13.13 -3.20 6.40
CA ALA A 421 14.08 -2.10 6.18
C ALA A 421 15.32 -2.52 5.37
N MET A 422 15.46 -3.80 5.01
CA MET A 422 16.56 -4.32 4.20
C MET A 422 16.49 -3.75 2.78
N ARG A 423 17.59 -3.17 2.30
CA ARG A 423 17.72 -2.64 0.94
C ARG A 423 18.87 -3.25 0.16
N GLU A 424 19.84 -3.81 0.86
CA GLU A 424 20.89 -4.60 0.23
C GLU A 424 20.33 -5.94 -0.23
N PRO A 425 20.96 -6.59 -1.23
CA PRO A 425 20.65 -7.96 -1.56
C PRO A 425 20.75 -8.86 -0.33
N PHE A 426 19.73 -9.69 -0.15
CA PHE A 426 19.70 -10.71 0.90
C PHE A 426 20.95 -11.61 0.86
N LYS A 427 21.54 -11.91 2.02
CA LYS A 427 22.69 -12.81 2.18
C LYS A 427 22.36 -13.96 3.11
N ALA A 428 22.99 -15.13 2.90
CA ALA A 428 22.81 -16.30 3.77
C ALA A 428 23.08 -16.03 5.25
N GLU A 429 23.99 -15.09 5.56
CA GLU A 429 24.32 -14.64 6.91
C GLU A 429 23.12 -14.01 7.64
N ASP A 430 22.19 -13.40 6.90
CA ASP A 430 21.02 -12.73 7.46
C ASP A 430 20.03 -13.73 8.10
N LEU A 431 20.13 -15.03 7.80
CA LEU A 431 19.26 -16.11 8.31
C LEU A 431 20.01 -17.18 9.09
N ILE A 432 21.16 -16.84 9.69
CA ILE A 432 22.00 -17.82 10.41
C ILE A 432 21.26 -18.60 11.53
N GLY A 433 20.21 -18.02 12.12
CA GLY A 433 19.37 -18.68 13.12
C GLY A 433 18.22 -19.51 12.56
N ILE A 434 17.99 -19.51 11.24
CA ILE A 434 17.07 -20.46 10.59
C ILE A 434 17.87 -21.70 10.23
N HIS A 435 17.48 -22.83 10.81
CA HIS A 435 18.11 -24.14 10.62
C HIS A 435 17.26 -25.08 9.78
N GLU A 436 15.98 -24.73 9.58
CA GLU A 436 15.08 -25.42 8.67
C GLU A 436 15.22 -24.90 7.23
N PRO A 437 14.83 -25.70 6.22
CA PRO A 437 14.80 -25.24 4.83
C PRO A 437 13.94 -23.99 4.64
N ILE A 438 14.41 -23.09 3.78
CA ILE A 438 13.67 -21.91 3.33
C ILE A 438 13.35 -22.12 1.85
N GLU A 439 12.09 -22.36 1.54
CA GLU A 439 11.66 -22.61 0.15
C GLU A 439 11.53 -21.29 -0.62
N VAL A 440 10.94 -20.29 0.03
CA VAL A 440 10.75 -18.94 -0.50
C VAL A 440 11.00 -17.92 0.60
N ILE A 441 11.54 -16.76 0.23
CA ILE A 441 11.71 -15.62 1.13
C ILE A 441 10.93 -14.40 0.60
N ASP A 442 10.29 -13.65 1.50
CA ASP A 442 9.51 -12.46 1.18
C ASP A 442 10.33 -11.17 1.39
N GLU A 443 10.43 -10.33 0.35
CA GLU A 443 11.07 -9.02 0.37
C GLU A 443 10.06 -7.89 0.12
N HIS A 444 10.14 -6.83 0.94
CA HIS A 444 9.24 -5.68 0.89
C HIS A 444 9.95 -4.36 0.51
N PHE A 445 9.37 -3.59 -0.42
CA PHE A 445 9.97 -2.36 -0.96
C PHE A 445 8.96 -1.22 -1.18
N TYR A 446 8.90 -0.28 -0.23
CA TYR A 446 8.21 1.00 -0.39
C TYR A 446 9.24 2.12 -0.56
N GLU A 447 9.55 2.47 -1.81
CA GLU A 447 10.72 3.30 -2.13
C GLU A 447 10.46 4.31 -3.27
N GLY A 448 11.39 5.26 -3.45
CA GLY A 448 11.33 6.23 -4.54
C GLY A 448 11.65 5.65 -5.93
N LEU A 449 11.41 6.43 -6.99
CA LEU A 449 11.61 6.02 -8.39
C LEU A 449 12.98 5.38 -8.68
N ASP A 450 14.06 5.99 -8.16
CA ASP A 450 15.43 5.53 -8.42
C ASP A 450 15.66 4.11 -7.93
N PHE A 451 15.03 3.71 -6.83
CA PHE A 451 15.13 2.36 -6.31
C PHE A 451 14.58 1.35 -7.32
N PHE A 452 13.41 1.62 -7.90
CA PHE A 452 12.76 0.73 -8.85
C PHE A 452 13.49 0.67 -10.19
N PHE A 453 13.92 1.83 -10.72
CA PHE A 453 14.69 1.87 -11.96
C PHE A 453 16.03 1.14 -11.84
N ASN A 454 16.79 1.39 -10.77
CA ASN A 454 18.07 0.71 -10.57
C ASN A 454 17.91 -0.74 -10.09
N GLY A 455 16.84 -1.00 -9.35
CA GLY A 455 16.44 -2.31 -8.86
C GLY A 455 16.05 -3.27 -9.98
N ALA A 456 15.82 -2.80 -11.20
CA ALA A 456 15.54 -3.64 -12.35
C ALA A 456 16.57 -4.76 -12.56
N PHE A 457 17.82 -4.60 -12.09
CA PHE A 457 18.90 -5.59 -12.17
C PHE A 457 19.27 -6.23 -10.82
N ARG A 458 18.47 -5.99 -9.78
CA ARG A 458 18.74 -6.46 -8.40
C ARG A 458 19.02 -7.96 -8.34
N TYR A 459 18.14 -8.76 -8.96
CA TYR A 459 18.18 -10.22 -8.86
C TYR A 459 19.23 -10.88 -9.78
N ASP A 460 19.80 -10.13 -10.72
CA ASP A 460 20.81 -10.62 -11.66
C ASP A 460 22.08 -11.12 -10.96
N HIS A 461 22.32 -10.69 -9.72
CA HIS A 461 23.51 -11.03 -8.93
C HIS A 461 23.20 -11.87 -7.68
N TYR A 462 21.95 -12.28 -7.47
CA TYR A 462 21.59 -13.13 -6.34
C TYR A 462 22.23 -14.52 -6.45
N ASP A 463 22.42 -15.18 -5.32
CA ASP A 463 22.87 -16.58 -5.32
C ASP A 463 21.72 -17.50 -5.75
N ARG A 464 21.93 -18.23 -6.85
CA ARG A 464 20.95 -19.16 -7.43
C ARG A 464 20.81 -20.44 -6.62
N LYS A 465 21.69 -20.66 -5.63
CA LYS A 465 21.59 -21.76 -4.65
C LYS A 465 20.77 -21.37 -3.42
N GLY A 466 20.43 -20.09 -3.26
CA GLY A 466 19.60 -19.60 -2.16
C GLY A 466 18.12 -19.98 -2.31
N PRO A 467 17.28 -19.54 -1.35
CA PRO A 467 15.84 -19.71 -1.44
C PRO A 467 15.28 -18.99 -2.68
N LYS A 468 14.08 -19.39 -3.10
CA LYS A 468 13.33 -18.61 -4.10
C LYS A 468 12.86 -17.30 -3.48
N ILE A 469 12.51 -16.34 -4.33
CA ILE A 469 12.11 -14.99 -3.93
C ILE A 469 10.63 -14.79 -4.21
N TYR A 470 9.95 -14.26 -3.21
CA TYR A 470 8.67 -13.59 -3.28
C TYR A 470 8.91 -12.09 -3.05
N VAL A 471 8.52 -11.24 -4.00
CA VAL A 471 8.52 -9.79 -3.79
C VAL A 471 7.12 -9.38 -3.33
N GLY A 472 6.84 -9.58 -2.05
CA GLY A 472 5.46 -9.64 -1.55
C GLY A 472 4.77 -8.32 -1.30
N GLU A 473 5.55 -7.26 -1.12
CA GLU A 473 5.04 -5.90 -1.06
C GLU A 473 5.99 -4.98 -1.80
N TYR A 474 5.52 -4.30 -2.84
CA TYR A 474 6.30 -3.22 -3.43
C TYR A 474 5.40 -2.14 -4.00
N ALA A 475 5.82 -0.89 -3.87
CA ALA A 475 5.21 0.25 -4.54
C ALA A 475 6.18 1.42 -4.59
N VAL A 476 6.11 2.20 -5.66
CA VAL A 476 6.72 3.53 -5.65
C VAL A 476 5.98 4.38 -4.61
N LYS A 477 6.68 4.87 -3.60
CA LYS A 477 6.10 5.53 -2.43
C LYS A 477 6.65 6.94 -2.24
N LYS A 478 5.76 7.84 -1.82
CA LYS A 478 6.12 9.11 -1.17
C LYS A 478 5.68 9.08 0.29
N TRP A 479 6.57 9.38 1.22
CA TRP A 479 6.29 9.27 2.66
C TRP A 479 5.31 10.34 3.16
N ASP A 480 5.15 11.45 2.44
CA ASP A 480 4.10 12.45 2.69
C ASP A 480 2.69 11.99 2.25
N ASN A 481 2.58 10.76 1.73
CA ASN A 481 1.34 10.16 1.25
C ASN A 481 0.65 10.89 0.07
N SER A 482 1.38 11.77 -0.64
CA SER A 482 0.83 12.61 -1.70
C SER A 482 0.65 11.90 -3.05
N LEU A 483 1.39 10.83 -3.31
CA LEU A 483 1.31 10.06 -4.57
C LEU A 483 0.11 9.11 -4.55
N LYS A 484 -0.82 9.26 -5.50
CA LYS A 484 -2.02 8.40 -5.61
C LYS A 484 -1.93 7.32 -6.69
N GLY A 485 -0.77 7.22 -7.35
CA GLY A 485 -0.48 6.26 -8.42
C GLY A 485 -0.55 6.94 -9.79
N ASN A 486 0.57 7.51 -10.23
CA ASN A 486 0.72 8.16 -11.53
C ASN A 486 1.47 7.27 -12.54
N LEU A 487 1.55 7.71 -13.80
CA LEU A 487 2.23 6.96 -14.86
C LEU A 487 3.74 6.77 -14.59
N GLU A 488 4.44 7.77 -14.06
CA GLU A 488 5.88 7.69 -13.77
C GLU A 488 6.19 6.57 -12.76
N ALA A 489 5.36 6.44 -11.71
CA ALA A 489 5.44 5.34 -10.75
C ALA A 489 5.23 3.98 -11.43
N ALA A 490 4.18 3.84 -12.24
CA ALA A 490 3.89 2.61 -12.98
C ALA A 490 5.03 2.20 -13.93
N VAL A 491 5.66 3.18 -14.60
CA VAL A 491 6.81 2.95 -15.49
C VAL A 491 8.03 2.47 -14.70
N ALA A 492 8.29 3.03 -13.51
CA ALA A 492 9.39 2.59 -12.65
C ALA A 492 9.15 1.17 -12.11
N GLU A 493 7.94 0.88 -11.63
CA GLU A 493 7.54 -0.46 -11.18
C GLU A 493 7.62 -1.49 -12.32
N ALA A 494 7.23 -1.12 -13.53
CA ALA A 494 7.38 -1.98 -14.70
C ALA A 494 8.84 -2.25 -15.07
N ALA A 495 9.72 -1.25 -14.94
CA ALA A 495 11.16 -1.47 -15.11
C ALA A 495 11.66 -2.50 -14.10
N PHE A 496 11.25 -2.39 -12.83
CA PHE A 496 11.59 -3.35 -11.78
C PHE A 496 11.09 -4.77 -12.10
N MET A 497 9.84 -4.90 -12.56
CA MET A 497 9.24 -6.18 -12.94
C MET A 497 9.95 -6.87 -14.12
N THR A 498 10.65 -6.15 -15.00
CA THR A 498 11.50 -6.80 -16.03
C THR A 498 12.60 -7.65 -15.41
N GLY A 499 13.09 -7.27 -14.23
CA GLY A 499 14.06 -8.04 -13.45
C GLY A 499 13.50 -9.35 -12.92
N PHE A 500 12.20 -9.40 -12.60
CA PHE A 500 11.55 -10.60 -12.08
C PHE A 500 11.54 -11.70 -13.16
N GLU A 501 11.09 -11.38 -14.37
CA GLU A 501 11.03 -12.36 -15.46
C GLU A 501 12.42 -12.76 -15.98
N ARG A 502 13.38 -11.83 -15.97
CA ARG A 502 14.77 -12.15 -16.34
C ARG A 502 15.40 -13.13 -15.35
N ASN A 503 15.00 -13.08 -14.09
CA ASN A 503 15.48 -13.95 -13.02
C ASN A 503 14.38 -14.92 -12.54
N ALA A 504 13.57 -15.44 -13.49
CA ALA A 504 12.47 -16.35 -13.21
C ALA A 504 12.90 -17.70 -12.59
N ASP A 505 14.20 -18.01 -12.62
CA ASP A 505 14.79 -19.12 -11.87
C ASP A 505 14.70 -18.93 -10.36
N ILE A 506 14.75 -17.70 -9.86
CA ILE A 506 14.72 -17.41 -8.42
C ILE A 506 13.50 -16.59 -8.01
N VAL A 507 13.04 -15.60 -8.80
CA VAL A 507 11.83 -14.82 -8.49
C VAL A 507 10.62 -15.58 -8.99
N VAL A 508 9.79 -16.07 -8.07
CA VAL A 508 8.70 -17.01 -8.38
C VAL A 508 7.32 -16.47 -8.04
N LEU A 509 7.25 -15.42 -7.22
CA LEU A 509 6.03 -14.76 -6.75
C LEU A 509 6.31 -13.25 -6.61
N SER A 510 5.28 -12.42 -6.78
CA SER A 510 5.32 -10.98 -6.53
C SER A 510 3.91 -10.42 -6.38
N SER A 511 3.75 -9.39 -5.55
CA SER A 511 2.52 -8.59 -5.48
C SER A 511 2.82 -7.16 -5.07
N GLN A 512 2.21 -6.22 -5.79
CA GLN A 512 2.19 -4.81 -5.41
C GLN A 512 1.23 -4.64 -4.21
N ALA A 513 1.56 -3.72 -3.30
CA ALA A 513 0.73 -3.42 -2.13
C ALA A 513 0.68 -1.89 -1.83
N PRO A 514 -0.40 -1.39 -1.21
CA PRO A 514 -1.69 -2.06 -1.02
C PRO A 514 -2.52 -2.13 -2.32
N THR A 515 -3.41 -3.12 -2.42
CA THR A 515 -4.19 -3.34 -3.65
C THR A 515 -5.40 -2.40 -3.76
N LEU A 516 -6.03 -2.05 -2.64
CA LEU A 516 -7.38 -1.48 -2.59
C LEU A 516 -7.42 -0.22 -1.73
N VAL A 517 -8.14 0.82 -2.21
CA VAL A 517 -8.39 2.04 -1.43
C VAL A 517 -9.78 2.61 -1.67
N ASN A 518 -10.51 2.85 -0.57
CA ASN A 518 -11.69 3.71 -0.61
C ASN A 518 -11.26 5.17 -0.67
N ALA A 519 -11.68 5.91 -1.68
CA ALA A 519 -11.27 7.29 -1.89
C ALA A 519 -11.74 8.26 -0.79
N ASN A 520 -12.70 7.87 0.04
CA ASN A 520 -13.21 8.68 1.13
C ASN A 520 -12.37 8.60 2.41
N ASP A 521 -11.55 7.55 2.57
CA ASP A 521 -10.69 7.38 3.74
C ASP A 521 -9.40 6.66 3.36
N ARG A 522 -8.32 7.44 3.26
CA ARG A 522 -7.01 7.01 2.76
C ARG A 522 -6.00 7.04 3.89
N THR A 523 -5.62 5.87 4.39
CA THR A 523 -4.57 5.68 5.39
C THR A 523 -3.19 5.59 4.73
N TRP A 524 -3.09 4.89 3.60
CA TRP A 524 -1.84 4.62 2.88
C TRP A 524 -2.02 4.79 1.37
N ASN A 525 -1.06 5.41 0.70
CA ASN A 525 -1.02 5.58 -0.76
C ASN A 525 0.39 5.26 -1.30
N PRO A 526 0.54 4.84 -2.57
CA PRO A 526 -0.51 4.62 -3.57
C PRO A 526 -1.10 3.20 -3.52
N ASP A 527 -2.13 2.95 -4.34
CA ASP A 527 -2.84 1.67 -4.42
C ASP A 527 -3.17 1.29 -5.88
N LEU A 528 -3.43 0.01 -6.16
CA LEU A 528 -3.79 -0.44 -7.52
C LEU A 528 -5.20 0.01 -7.92
N ILE A 529 -6.19 -0.20 -7.06
CA ILE A 529 -7.60 -0.06 -7.39
C ILE A 529 -8.24 0.93 -6.41
N VAL A 530 -8.80 2.00 -6.97
CA VAL A 530 -9.48 3.06 -6.22
C VAL A 530 -10.98 2.92 -6.40
N PHE A 531 -11.74 2.99 -5.32
CA PHE A 531 -13.20 2.91 -5.36
C PHE A 531 -13.88 3.90 -4.42
N ASN A 532 -15.17 4.11 -4.66
CA ASN A 532 -16.11 4.72 -3.73
C ASN A 532 -17.36 3.80 -3.65
N SER A 533 -18.45 4.25 -3.02
CA SER A 533 -19.68 3.44 -2.86
C SER A 533 -20.26 2.87 -4.18
N SER A 534 -19.95 3.48 -5.34
CA SER A 534 -20.63 3.21 -6.62
C SER A 534 -19.73 3.05 -7.84
N GLN A 535 -18.47 3.46 -7.74
CA GLN A 535 -17.52 3.48 -8.84
C GLN A 535 -16.19 2.87 -8.42
N VAL A 536 -15.46 2.33 -9.40
CA VAL A 536 -14.12 1.79 -9.25
C VAL A 536 -13.29 2.13 -10.50
N TYR A 537 -11.98 2.36 -10.32
CA TYR A 537 -11.02 2.48 -11.41
C TYR A 537 -9.65 1.94 -11.01
N GLY A 538 -8.83 1.60 -12.01
CA GLY A 538 -7.44 1.18 -11.81
C GLY A 538 -6.48 2.34 -12.00
N THR A 539 -5.45 2.43 -11.16
CA THR A 539 -4.33 3.37 -11.38
C THR A 539 -3.48 2.92 -12.57
N PRO A 540 -2.61 3.79 -13.12
CA PRO A 540 -1.60 3.38 -14.09
C PRO A 540 -0.79 2.15 -13.62
N SER A 541 -0.49 2.05 -12.33
CA SER A 541 0.19 0.88 -11.74
C SER A 541 -0.65 -0.39 -11.87
N TYR A 542 -1.98 -0.35 -11.62
CA TYR A 542 -2.85 -1.51 -11.88
C TYR A 542 -2.75 -2.00 -13.33
N TYR A 543 -2.78 -1.08 -14.29
CA TYR A 543 -2.68 -1.44 -15.70
C TYR A 543 -1.29 -1.96 -16.07
N GLY A 544 -0.22 -1.35 -15.55
CA GLY A 544 1.15 -1.83 -15.74
C GLY A 544 1.33 -3.26 -15.20
N GLN A 545 0.87 -3.52 -13.98
CA GLN A 545 0.92 -4.85 -13.37
C GLN A 545 0.08 -5.87 -14.16
N ARG A 546 -1.14 -5.50 -14.57
CA ARG A 546 -2.03 -6.34 -15.39
C ARG A 546 -1.42 -6.68 -16.76
N MET A 547 -0.71 -5.74 -17.39
CA MET A 547 0.00 -6.00 -18.64
C MET A 547 1.07 -7.08 -18.47
N PHE A 548 1.72 -7.16 -17.29
CA PHE A 548 2.66 -8.23 -16.98
C PHE A 548 1.97 -9.55 -16.65
N SER A 549 0.98 -9.54 -15.74
CA SER A 549 0.28 -10.74 -15.27
C SER A 549 -0.49 -11.48 -16.38
N THR A 550 -1.06 -10.74 -17.34
CA THR A 550 -1.81 -11.33 -18.46
C THR A 550 -0.92 -11.77 -19.63
N ASN A 551 0.40 -11.54 -19.54
CA ASN A 551 1.39 -11.87 -20.56
C ASN A 551 2.61 -12.59 -19.96
N ILE A 552 2.39 -13.62 -19.15
CA ILE A 552 3.45 -14.47 -18.59
C ILE A 552 3.90 -15.50 -19.66
N PRO A 553 5.17 -15.52 -20.09
CA PRO A 553 5.67 -16.51 -21.03
C PRO A 553 5.80 -17.90 -20.39
N ASP A 554 6.06 -18.96 -21.19
CA ASP A 554 6.38 -20.28 -20.64
C ASP A 554 7.84 -20.35 -20.17
N TYR A 555 8.76 -19.78 -20.95
CA TYR A 555 10.18 -19.70 -20.63
C TYR A 555 10.72 -18.29 -20.81
N SER A 556 11.62 -17.84 -19.94
CA SER A 556 12.40 -16.62 -20.18
C SER A 556 13.46 -16.84 -21.25
N ILE A 557 13.80 -15.80 -22.01
CA ILE A 557 14.89 -15.82 -23.01
C ILE A 557 15.78 -14.59 -22.85
N PRO A 558 17.07 -14.65 -23.23
CA PRO A 558 17.99 -13.53 -23.10
C PRO A 558 17.54 -12.33 -23.94
N VAL A 559 17.64 -11.15 -23.32
CA VAL A 559 17.50 -9.87 -24.01
C VAL A 559 18.76 -9.05 -23.81
N LYS A 560 19.36 -8.62 -24.91
CA LYS A 560 20.48 -7.69 -24.91
C LYS A 560 19.99 -6.33 -25.37
N ILE A 561 20.25 -5.30 -24.55
CA ILE A 561 19.98 -3.91 -24.91
C ILE A 561 21.31 -3.20 -25.10
N GLU A 562 21.60 -2.78 -26.32
CA GLU A 562 22.78 -1.98 -26.63
C GLU A 562 22.41 -0.49 -26.55
N ASN A 563 23.32 0.32 -26.00
CA ASN A 563 23.16 1.78 -25.90
C ASN A 563 21.81 2.20 -25.30
N SER A 564 21.37 1.56 -24.21
CA SER A 564 20.15 1.97 -23.49
C SER A 564 20.19 3.44 -23.06
N GLY A 565 21.40 4.00 -22.93
CA GLY A 565 21.67 5.35 -22.46
C GLY A 565 21.45 5.43 -20.94
N HIS A 566 22.17 6.33 -20.29
CA HIS A 566 21.92 6.67 -18.89
C HIS A 566 21.31 8.07 -18.84
N GLU A 567 20.15 8.19 -18.19
CA GLU A 567 19.55 9.49 -17.86
C GLU A 567 19.98 9.90 -16.46
N LEU A 568 20.31 11.19 -16.28
CA LEU A 568 20.62 11.76 -14.98
C LEU A 568 19.32 12.10 -14.26
N LEU A 569 19.16 11.56 -13.06
CA LEU A 569 18.11 11.93 -12.11
C LEU A 569 18.61 13.01 -11.12
N ASP A 570 19.89 13.39 -11.23
CA ASP A 570 20.56 14.28 -10.29
C ASP A 570 20.10 15.74 -10.39
N ALA A 571 20.10 16.42 -9.23
CA ALA A 571 19.98 17.86 -9.17
C ALA A 571 21.19 18.53 -9.84
N LYS A 572 20.96 19.64 -10.57
CA LYS A 572 22.06 20.44 -11.16
C LYS A 572 23.02 20.92 -10.06
N PRO A 573 24.34 20.98 -10.32
CA PRO A 573 25.30 21.50 -9.35
C PRO A 573 24.95 22.94 -8.94
N GLY A 574 24.98 23.23 -7.63
CA GLY A 574 24.69 24.54 -7.03
C GLY A 574 24.65 24.43 -5.49
N VAL A 575 24.93 25.53 -4.77
CA VAL A 575 25.07 25.50 -3.30
C VAL A 575 24.28 26.58 -2.58
N GLY A 576 23.52 26.10 -1.59
CA GLY A 576 23.11 26.83 -0.38
C GLY A 576 21.67 26.53 0.03
N VAL A 577 21.39 25.54 0.88
CA VAL A 577 20.08 25.43 1.55
C VAL A 577 20.28 24.78 2.92
N LEU A 578 19.63 25.32 3.96
CA LEU A 578 19.54 24.76 5.32
C LEU A 578 18.05 24.59 5.64
N SER A 579 17.61 23.39 6.05
CA SER A 579 16.22 23.09 6.40
C SER A 579 16.09 22.80 7.89
N PHE A 580 14.91 23.07 8.45
CA PHE A 580 14.56 22.75 9.83
C PHE A 580 13.14 22.18 9.86
N ALA A 581 13.02 20.86 10.02
CA ALA A 581 11.73 20.19 10.04
C ALA A 581 11.76 19.01 11.02
N ASN A 582 10.94 19.12 12.07
CA ASN A 582 10.14 18.02 12.60
C ASN A 582 8.79 18.66 13.01
N PRO A 583 7.66 18.39 12.32
CA PRO A 583 6.36 18.98 12.64
C PRO A 583 5.74 18.45 13.95
N GLN A 584 6.28 17.35 14.50
CA GLN A 584 5.79 16.68 15.72
C GLN A 584 6.67 16.99 16.95
N ALA A 585 7.90 17.51 16.76
CA ALA A 585 8.85 17.82 17.83
C ALA A 585 9.16 19.32 17.94
N THR A 586 9.42 19.78 19.17
CA THR A 586 9.96 21.12 19.38
C THR A 586 11.48 21.08 19.29
N CYS A 587 12.04 21.57 18.17
CA CYS A 587 13.48 21.71 17.98
C CYS A 587 13.92 23.17 18.10
N ARG A 588 15.17 23.42 18.54
CA ARG A 588 15.81 24.74 18.53
C ARG A 588 17.20 24.63 17.93
N TYR A 589 17.63 25.69 17.25
CA TYR A 589 18.90 25.75 16.54
C TYR A 589 19.71 26.96 16.99
N ALA A 590 21.04 26.87 16.99
CA ALA A 590 21.94 27.95 17.40
C ALA A 590 23.25 27.91 16.61
N ASP A 591 24.03 28.99 16.68
CA ASP A 591 25.41 29.06 16.16
C ASP A 591 25.54 28.64 14.68
N ILE A 592 24.55 29.00 13.86
CA ILE A 592 24.50 28.62 12.46
C ILE A 592 25.54 29.44 11.67
N ALA A 593 26.45 28.76 10.99
CA ALA A 593 27.47 29.37 10.16
C ALA A 593 27.66 28.60 8.84
N ILE A 594 27.86 29.34 7.75
CA ILE A 594 28.26 28.80 6.46
C ILE A 594 29.65 29.35 6.10
N GLN A 595 30.58 28.47 5.79
CA GLN A 595 31.94 28.81 5.38
C GLN A 595 32.19 28.39 3.93
N ILE A 596 32.61 29.33 3.08
CA ILE A 596 32.93 29.09 1.66
C ILE A 596 34.30 29.69 1.37
N GLY A 597 35.20 28.90 0.78
CA GLY A 597 36.56 29.35 0.45
C GLY A 597 37.33 29.91 1.66
N GLY A 598 37.02 29.44 2.88
CA GLY A 598 37.60 29.93 4.13
C GLY A 598 36.91 31.16 4.73
N LYS A 599 35.99 31.82 4.02
CA LYS A 599 35.24 32.99 4.50
C LYS A 599 33.93 32.56 5.17
N ASN A 600 33.66 33.11 6.36
CA ASN A 600 32.40 32.91 7.08
C ASN A 600 31.34 33.89 6.57
N TYR A 601 30.13 33.38 6.39
CA TYR A 601 28.94 34.15 6.05
C TYR A 601 27.97 34.05 7.24
N PRO A 602 27.72 35.16 7.96
CA PRO A 602 26.80 35.18 9.09
C PRO A 602 25.35 35.10 8.63
N ILE A 603 24.49 34.54 9.49
CA ILE A 603 23.12 34.16 9.12
C ILE A 603 22.25 35.34 8.66
N ASP A 604 22.45 36.53 9.20
CA ASP A 604 21.72 37.76 8.86
C ASP A 604 22.00 38.26 7.43
N GLN A 605 23.14 37.91 6.86
CA GLN A 605 23.49 38.19 5.46
C GLN A 605 22.90 37.15 4.49
N ILE A 606 22.38 36.04 5.02
CA ILE A 606 21.92 34.88 4.27
C ILE A 606 20.38 34.77 4.32
N LEU A 607 19.74 35.14 5.44
CA LEU A 607 18.27 35.20 5.59
C LEU A 607 17.69 36.48 4.94
N THR A 608 17.02 36.38 3.78
CA THR A 608 16.32 37.55 3.20
C THR A 608 14.99 37.85 3.93
N PRO A 609 14.56 39.13 4.03
CA PRO A 609 13.29 39.50 4.67
C PRO A 609 12.03 38.82 4.08
N SER A 610 12.07 38.46 2.80
CA SER A 610 11.00 37.71 2.10
C SER A 610 10.88 36.25 2.54
N ALA A 611 11.94 35.67 3.09
CA ALA A 611 11.92 34.30 3.61
C ALA A 611 11.31 34.22 5.02
N LEU A 612 11.35 35.33 5.79
CA LEU A 612 10.68 35.44 7.10
C LEU A 612 9.15 35.46 7.00
N THR A 613 8.59 35.92 5.87
CA THR A 613 7.13 36.08 5.68
C THR A 613 6.39 34.77 5.35
N LYS A 614 7.11 33.70 4.97
CA LYS A 614 6.54 32.35 4.78
C LYS A 614 6.48 31.53 6.07
N ILE A 615 7.14 31.96 7.15
CA ILE A 615 7.10 31.34 8.48
C ILE A 615 5.79 31.79 9.14
N LYS A 616 4.67 31.17 8.78
CA LYS A 616 3.34 31.69 9.15
C LYS A 616 3.05 31.62 10.66
N ASP A 617 3.74 30.79 11.44
CA ASP A 617 3.39 30.55 12.87
C ASP A 617 4.58 30.42 13.84
N GLY A 618 5.80 30.79 13.43
CA GLY A 618 7.02 30.70 14.27
C GLY A 618 7.49 32.07 14.78
N ILE A 619 7.84 32.17 16.08
CA ILE A 619 8.50 33.36 16.63
C ILE A 619 9.98 33.29 16.27
N VAL A 620 10.45 34.15 15.36
CA VAL A 620 11.89 34.39 15.15
C VAL A 620 12.33 35.50 16.11
N LYS A 621 13.07 35.17 17.17
CA LYS A 621 13.82 36.16 17.96
C LYS A 621 15.29 36.09 17.59
N VAL A 622 15.72 37.02 16.73
CA VAL A 622 17.17 37.31 16.58
C VAL A 622 17.59 38.12 17.81
N GLY A 623 18.14 37.45 18.82
CA GLY A 623 18.69 38.09 20.01
C GLY A 623 20.12 38.59 19.78
N LYS A 624 20.56 39.57 20.57
CA LYS A 624 22.00 39.87 20.70
C LYS A 624 22.67 38.63 21.31
N ASN A 625 23.60 38.00 20.57
CA ASN A 625 24.42 36.80 20.85
C ASN A 625 24.22 35.62 19.87
N ASP A 626 23.92 35.87 18.59
CA ASP A 626 23.91 34.85 17.50
C ASP A 626 22.95 33.65 17.68
N PHE A 627 22.03 33.72 18.65
CA PHE A 627 20.96 32.73 18.79
C PHE A 627 19.80 33.03 17.83
N VAL A 628 19.41 32.02 17.06
CA VAL A 628 18.14 32.02 16.33
C VAL A 628 17.22 30.98 16.97
N ASP A 629 16.44 31.41 17.97
CA ASP A 629 15.45 30.52 18.58
C ASP A 629 14.30 30.33 17.58
N LEU A 630 14.34 29.21 16.87
CA LEU A 630 13.38 28.86 15.83
C LEU A 630 12.47 27.76 16.36
N LYS A 631 11.28 28.14 16.84
CA LYS A 631 10.25 27.18 17.23
C LYS A 631 9.27 26.99 16.08
N PHE A 632 9.29 25.82 15.46
CA PHE A 632 8.41 25.47 14.34
C PHE A 632 7.30 24.51 14.79
N LYS A 633 6.12 24.66 14.18
CA LYS A 633 5.03 23.66 14.21
C LYS A 633 4.90 22.89 12.88
N ASP A 634 5.47 23.43 11.80
CA ASP A 634 5.46 22.87 10.44
C ASP A 634 6.90 22.82 9.88
N GLU A 635 7.11 22.09 8.79
CA GLU A 635 8.40 22.08 8.10
C GLU A 635 8.76 23.48 7.57
N VAL A 636 9.92 24.02 7.97
CA VAL A 636 10.42 25.29 7.44
C VAL A 636 11.68 25.06 6.63
N TYR A 637 11.55 25.25 5.32
CA TYR A 637 12.63 25.22 4.36
C TYR A 637 13.10 26.63 4.05
N GLN A 638 14.40 26.90 4.23
CA GLN A 638 14.98 28.18 3.81
C GLN A 638 15.99 27.98 2.69
N LYS A 639 15.55 28.32 1.47
CA LYS A 639 16.39 28.35 0.27
C LYS A 639 17.37 29.51 0.36
N PHE A 640 18.66 29.22 0.16
CA PHE A 640 19.61 30.22 -0.29
C PHE A 640 19.86 29.98 -1.79
N THR A 641 20.06 31.05 -2.55
CA THR A 641 20.43 30.92 -3.96
C THR A 641 21.85 31.43 -4.06
N VAL A 642 22.83 30.54 -4.22
CA VAL A 642 24.19 30.98 -4.56
C VAL A 642 24.86 29.98 -5.52
N GLN A 643 25.83 30.53 -6.25
CA GLN A 643 26.51 30.09 -7.48
C GLN A 643 27.07 28.65 -7.47
N ASP A 644 27.54 28.18 -8.64
CA ASP A 644 28.22 26.90 -8.91
C ASP A 644 29.44 26.68 -7.99
N TRP A 645 29.22 26.29 -6.74
CA TRP A 645 30.28 26.07 -5.77
C TRP A 645 30.42 24.58 -5.48
N ASP A 646 31.60 24.06 -5.74
CA ASP A 646 31.87 22.66 -5.43
C ASP A 646 32.25 22.46 -3.95
N ASN A 647 32.54 23.53 -3.17
CA ASN A 647 33.19 23.41 -1.86
C ASN A 647 32.65 24.38 -0.79
N TYR A 648 32.11 23.86 0.32
CA TYR A 648 31.56 24.66 1.43
C TYR A 648 31.43 23.85 2.73
N THR A 649 31.28 24.53 3.87
CA THR A 649 30.96 23.94 5.17
C THR A 649 29.73 24.61 5.78
N VAL A 650 28.83 23.81 6.34
CA VAL A 650 27.70 24.23 7.17
C VAL A 650 27.96 23.73 8.59
N SER A 651 27.81 24.59 9.59
CA SER A 651 27.86 24.20 11.00
C SER A 651 26.71 24.84 11.78
N LEU A 652 26.16 24.12 12.75
CA LEU A 652 25.12 24.61 13.66
C LEU A 652 25.09 23.78 14.94
N ARG A 653 24.33 24.26 15.92
CA ARG A 653 23.94 23.49 17.10
C ARG A 653 22.44 23.24 17.07
N ALA A 654 22.03 22.06 17.51
CA ALA A 654 20.61 21.69 17.57
C ALA A 654 20.26 21.01 18.89
N ILE A 655 19.05 21.25 19.38
CA ILE A 655 18.44 20.56 20.52
C ILE A 655 16.98 20.22 20.16
N ALA A 656 16.53 19.04 20.55
CA ALA A 656 15.14 18.63 20.45
C ALA A 656 14.59 18.49 21.88
N ASP A 657 13.52 19.21 22.22
CA ASP A 657 12.88 19.13 23.54
C ASP A 657 12.00 17.88 23.68
N SER A 658 11.57 17.31 22.55
CA SER A 658 10.87 16.03 22.40
C SER A 658 11.34 15.33 21.12
N ILE A 659 11.17 14.02 21.01
CA ILE A 659 11.46 13.25 19.79
C ILE A 659 10.26 12.38 19.43
N ASP A 660 10.03 12.15 18.14
CA ASP A 660 9.08 11.18 17.60
C ASP A 660 9.81 10.07 16.83
N ASP A 661 9.07 9.12 16.26
CA ASP A 661 9.64 7.89 15.68
C ASP A 661 10.20 8.07 14.27
N LEU A 662 9.99 9.22 13.63
CA LEU A 662 10.32 9.43 12.22
C LEU A 662 11.70 10.07 12.04
N GLU A 663 11.92 11.32 12.46
CA GLU A 663 13.15 12.06 12.14
C GLU A 663 13.37 13.23 13.12
N VAL A 664 14.59 13.38 13.68
CA VAL A 664 14.83 14.44 14.69
C VAL A 664 15.42 15.72 14.09
N PHE A 665 16.49 15.62 13.28
CA PHE A 665 17.08 16.76 12.58
C PHE A 665 17.38 16.43 11.12
N SER A 666 17.23 17.42 10.23
CA SER A 666 17.45 17.29 8.80
C SER A 666 18.32 18.44 8.26
N ILE A 667 19.45 18.15 7.62
CA ILE A 667 20.39 19.18 7.15
C ILE A 667 20.66 18.98 5.65
N LEU A 668 20.19 19.92 4.82
CA LEU A 668 20.31 19.81 3.36
C LEU A 668 21.72 20.16 2.86
N PHE A 669 22.13 19.52 1.77
CA PHE A 669 23.31 19.83 0.98
C PHE A 669 23.04 19.44 -0.48
N TYR A 670 23.78 19.97 -1.47
CA TYR A 670 23.54 19.71 -2.91
C TYR A 670 22.06 19.85 -3.34
N SER A 671 21.55 21.08 -3.38
CA SER A 671 20.12 21.35 -3.60
C SER A 671 19.89 22.38 -4.72
N THR A 672 18.92 22.13 -5.60
CA THR A 672 18.38 23.13 -6.55
C THR A 672 17.09 23.79 -6.02
N GLY A 673 16.52 23.25 -4.95
CA GLY A 673 15.33 23.71 -4.25
C GLY A 673 14.84 22.68 -3.24
N ILE A 674 13.66 22.93 -2.66
CA ILE A 674 12.97 21.96 -1.80
C ILE A 674 12.65 20.67 -2.55
N ASP A 675 12.33 20.78 -3.85
CA ASP A 675 11.94 19.64 -4.66
C ASP A 675 13.12 18.76 -5.08
N GLN A 676 14.38 19.19 -4.90
CA GLN A 676 15.52 18.34 -5.27
C GLN A 676 16.75 18.70 -4.44
N HIS A 677 17.17 17.77 -3.59
CA HIS A 677 18.27 18.00 -2.65
C HIS A 677 18.88 16.71 -2.11
N TYR A 678 20.05 16.82 -1.50
CA TYR A 678 20.58 15.80 -0.59
C TYR A 678 20.41 16.28 0.86
N LYS A 679 20.31 15.36 1.82
CA LYS A 679 20.10 15.68 3.23
C LYS A 679 20.81 14.73 4.18
N TRP A 680 21.24 15.24 5.32
CA TRP A 680 21.69 14.43 6.45
C TRP A 680 20.57 14.38 7.49
N VAL A 681 19.99 13.20 7.63
CA VAL A 681 18.96 12.89 8.61
C VAL A 681 19.60 12.31 9.88
N LEU A 682 19.29 12.89 11.03
CA LEU A 682 19.80 12.47 12.33
C LEU A 682 18.68 11.89 13.19
N GLY A 683 18.86 10.65 13.66
CA GLY A 683 17.99 10.03 14.67
C GLY A 683 16.74 9.35 14.11
N ARG A 684 16.69 9.05 12.81
CA ARG A 684 15.58 8.34 12.17
C ARG A 684 15.37 6.96 12.83
N TRP A 685 14.12 6.64 13.17
CA TRP A 685 13.73 5.44 13.93
C TRP A 685 14.51 5.22 15.24
N HIS A 686 14.94 6.31 15.91
CA HIS A 686 15.69 6.32 17.18
C HIS A 686 17.04 5.61 17.20
N ARG A 687 17.53 5.09 16.07
CA ARG A 687 18.70 4.19 16.06
C ARG A 687 19.70 4.47 14.95
N ARG A 688 19.38 5.31 13.96
CA ARG A 688 20.27 5.55 12.82
C ARG A 688 20.32 7.02 12.38
N HIS A 689 21.43 7.35 11.72
CA HIS A 689 21.60 8.53 10.90
C HIS A 689 21.63 8.10 9.43
N PHE A 690 21.22 8.97 8.50
CA PHE A 690 21.22 8.67 7.07
C PHE A 690 21.70 9.85 6.23
N LEU A 691 22.51 9.61 5.21
CA LEU A 691 22.68 10.54 4.11
C LEU A 691 21.74 10.14 2.98
N GLN A 692 20.87 11.07 2.61
CA GLN A 692 19.73 10.87 1.74
C GLN A 692 19.73 11.82 0.56
N TRP A 693 18.95 11.47 -0.45
CA TRP A 693 18.54 12.34 -1.55
C TRP A 693 17.02 12.48 -1.55
N TYR A 694 16.54 13.55 -2.15
CA TYR A 694 15.14 13.86 -2.35
C TYR A 694 14.95 14.43 -3.76
N ASP A 695 13.89 14.02 -4.45
CA ASP A 695 13.52 14.44 -5.79
C ASP A 695 12.00 14.39 -5.96
N ARG A 696 11.36 15.54 -6.10
CA ARG A 696 9.92 15.74 -6.37
C ARG A 696 9.03 14.85 -5.49
N GLY A 697 9.35 14.71 -4.21
CA GLY A 697 8.59 13.89 -3.25
C GLY A 697 9.11 12.46 -3.06
N TYR A 698 10.02 12.00 -3.90
CA TYR A 698 10.72 10.73 -3.72
C TYR A 698 11.98 10.94 -2.89
N GLU A 699 12.30 9.99 -2.01
CA GLU A 699 13.56 9.99 -1.28
C GLU A 699 14.21 8.61 -1.29
N GLY A 700 15.51 8.60 -1.01
CA GLY A 700 16.30 7.38 -0.81
C GLY A 700 17.60 7.72 -0.10
N TYR A 701 18.42 6.72 0.24
CA TYR A 701 19.68 6.92 0.96
C TYR A 701 20.87 6.31 0.24
N PHE A 702 22.07 6.83 0.55
CA PHE A 702 23.34 6.34 -0.01
C PHE A 702 24.41 6.13 1.05
N ALA A 703 24.15 6.49 2.31
CA ALA A 703 24.94 6.07 3.46
C ALA A 703 24.07 6.04 4.72
N GLN A 704 24.40 5.14 5.64
CA GLN A 704 23.78 5.04 6.96
C GLN A 704 24.81 4.69 8.03
N ALA A 705 24.52 5.06 9.28
CA ALA A 705 25.36 4.83 10.44
C ALA A 705 24.47 4.68 11.69
N PRO A 706 24.85 3.83 12.66
CA PRO A 706 24.14 3.75 13.93
C PRO A 706 24.26 5.09 14.69
N GLY A 707 23.21 5.48 15.41
CA GLY A 707 23.24 6.65 16.27
C GLY A 707 21.87 7.13 16.72
N ARG A 708 21.82 7.82 17.86
CA ARG A 708 20.59 8.26 18.53
C ARG A 708 20.66 9.72 18.94
N ILE A 709 19.52 10.40 18.83
CA ILE A 709 19.32 11.74 19.38
C ILE A 709 18.51 11.64 20.68
N GLU A 710 18.94 12.36 21.71
CA GLU A 710 18.36 12.36 23.05
C GLU A 710 17.62 13.69 23.29
N PRO A 711 16.38 13.68 23.82
CA PRO A 711 15.66 14.90 24.15
C PRO A 711 16.42 15.73 25.19
N GLY A 712 16.40 17.05 25.06
CA GLY A 712 17.02 17.99 25.98
C GLY A 712 18.55 18.11 25.87
N LYS A 713 19.17 17.43 24.90
CA LYS A 713 20.62 17.46 24.67
C LYS A 713 20.98 18.32 23.46
N TRP A 714 21.99 19.18 23.62
CA TRP A 714 22.57 19.92 22.51
C TRP A 714 23.55 19.07 21.72
N TYR A 715 23.49 19.21 20.39
CA TYR A 715 24.37 18.55 19.44
C TYR A 715 25.08 19.58 18.57
N ASP A 716 26.40 19.44 18.41
CA ASP A 716 27.17 20.21 17.43
C ASP A 716 27.18 19.46 16.10
N ILE A 717 26.63 20.07 15.03
CA ILE A 717 26.45 19.43 13.73
C ILE A 717 27.27 20.20 12.70
N ARG A 718 28.07 19.49 11.89
CA ARG A 718 28.84 20.09 10.79
C ARG A 718 28.84 19.23 9.55
N ILE A 719 28.52 19.81 8.40
CA ILE A 719 28.65 19.20 7.07
C ILE A 719 29.67 19.97 6.25
N THR A 720 30.72 19.30 5.77
CA THR A 720 31.65 19.87 4.79
C THR A 720 31.48 19.14 3.47
N VAL A 721 31.15 19.89 2.42
CA VAL A 721 31.10 19.40 1.05
C VAL A 721 32.38 19.84 0.34
N LYS A 722 33.09 18.88 -0.25
CA LYS A 722 34.29 19.11 -1.08
C LYS A 722 34.15 18.40 -2.41
N ASN A 723 33.88 19.14 -3.47
CA ASN A 723 33.32 18.60 -4.70
C ASN A 723 32.19 17.62 -4.33
N ARG A 724 32.06 16.49 -5.02
CA ARG A 724 31.03 15.49 -4.70
C ARG A 724 31.28 14.68 -3.43
N ARG A 725 32.19 15.08 -2.53
CA ARG A 725 32.42 14.37 -1.27
C ARG A 725 31.80 15.12 -0.09
N VAL A 726 31.09 14.41 0.77
CA VAL A 726 30.48 14.97 1.98
C VAL A 726 31.15 14.38 3.23
N TYR A 727 31.51 15.28 4.16
CA TYR A 727 32.01 14.96 5.48
C TYR A 727 31.00 15.45 6.50
N ALA A 728 30.43 14.54 7.30
CA ALA A 728 29.40 14.86 8.27
C ALA A 728 29.91 14.56 9.69
N TYR A 729 29.84 15.55 10.58
CA TYR A 729 30.34 15.50 11.95
C TYR A 729 29.23 15.77 12.95
N LEU A 730 29.15 14.94 13.99
CA LEU A 730 28.23 15.09 15.11
C LEU A 730 29.06 15.15 16.39
N ASN A 731 28.92 16.21 17.20
CA ASN A 731 29.73 16.46 18.39
C ASN A 731 31.24 16.40 18.12
N ASN A 732 31.66 16.96 16.99
CA ASN A 732 33.03 16.91 16.45
C ASN A 732 33.57 15.52 16.06
N GLU A 733 32.80 14.46 16.22
CA GLU A 733 33.13 13.12 15.74
C GLU A 733 32.71 12.97 14.28
N LEU A 734 33.56 12.36 13.45
CA LEU A 734 33.27 12.10 12.04
C LEU A 734 32.31 10.92 11.93
N VAL A 735 31.08 11.17 11.45
CA VAL A 735 30.07 10.14 11.19
C VAL A 735 30.18 9.62 9.76
N TYR A 736 30.36 10.52 8.79
CA TYR A 736 30.46 10.17 7.36
C TYR A 736 31.61 10.86 6.66
N ALA A 737 32.24 10.14 5.73
CA ALA A 737 33.18 10.68 4.75
C ALA A 737 33.00 9.96 3.41
N VAL A 738 31.93 10.29 2.69
CA VAL A 738 31.44 9.52 1.53
C VAL A 738 31.33 10.39 0.27
N ASP A 739 31.49 9.78 -0.89
CA ASP A 739 31.20 10.43 -2.17
C ASP A 739 29.69 10.36 -2.44
N VAL A 740 29.10 11.50 -2.83
CA VAL A 740 27.69 11.64 -3.22
C VAL A 740 27.53 11.00 -4.61
N PRO A 741 26.82 9.86 -4.72
CA PRO A 741 26.71 9.12 -5.96
C PRO A 741 25.93 9.93 -6.99
N LYS A 742 26.33 9.86 -8.28
CA LYS A 742 25.47 10.40 -9.34
C LYS A 742 24.29 9.47 -9.53
N ARG A 743 23.07 9.99 -9.40
CA ARG A 743 21.87 9.22 -9.68
C ARG A 743 21.66 9.17 -11.18
N VAL A 744 21.82 7.98 -11.74
CA VAL A 744 21.56 7.67 -13.14
C VAL A 744 20.65 6.46 -13.22
N LYS A 745 19.82 6.41 -14.25
CA LYS A 745 19.01 5.24 -14.60
C LYS A 745 19.22 4.86 -16.06
N PRO A 746 19.17 3.57 -16.43
CA PRO A 746 19.00 3.19 -17.83
C PRO A 746 17.74 3.83 -18.43
N GLY A 747 17.81 4.23 -19.70
CA GLY A 747 16.64 4.80 -20.40
C GLY A 747 15.62 3.76 -20.86
N VAL A 748 16.07 2.54 -21.15
CA VAL A 748 15.22 1.45 -21.67
C VAL A 748 15.49 0.16 -20.91
N TYR A 749 14.43 -0.55 -20.54
CA TYR A 749 14.44 -1.84 -19.87
C TYR A 749 13.64 -2.84 -20.68
N ALA A 750 14.01 -4.12 -20.60
CA ALA A 750 13.25 -5.17 -21.26
C ALA A 750 13.38 -6.53 -20.56
N SER A 751 12.32 -7.31 -20.68
CA SER A 751 12.31 -8.76 -20.48
C SER A 751 11.70 -9.43 -21.70
N ALA A 752 12.07 -10.68 -21.96
CA ALA A 752 11.40 -11.46 -22.98
C ALA A 752 11.24 -12.91 -22.55
N GLY A 753 10.24 -13.55 -23.13
CA GLY A 753 10.07 -14.99 -23.06
C GLY A 753 9.45 -15.56 -24.32
N ILE A 754 9.43 -16.87 -24.37
CA ILE A 754 8.87 -17.66 -25.46
C ILE A 754 7.89 -18.68 -24.90
N ASN A 755 6.79 -18.87 -25.64
CA ASN A 755 5.80 -19.91 -25.37
C ASN A 755 6.10 -21.18 -26.17
N ASP A 756 5.50 -22.30 -25.76
CA ASP A 756 5.60 -23.58 -26.49
C ASP A 756 5.12 -23.46 -27.94
N ASP A 757 4.09 -22.63 -28.18
CA ASP A 757 3.55 -22.30 -29.50
C ASP A 757 4.46 -21.36 -30.34
N LYS A 758 5.67 -21.08 -29.84
CA LYS A 758 6.67 -20.18 -30.43
C LYS A 758 6.28 -18.71 -30.46
N THR A 759 5.19 -18.30 -29.80
CA THR A 759 4.90 -16.88 -29.55
C THR A 759 5.99 -16.29 -28.68
N ILE A 760 6.57 -15.18 -29.11
CA ILE A 760 7.50 -14.37 -28.31
C ILE A 760 6.70 -13.29 -27.59
N ILE A 761 6.97 -13.11 -26.30
CA ILE A 761 6.47 -12.00 -25.50
C ILE A 761 7.67 -11.14 -25.15
N LEU A 762 7.77 -9.95 -25.74
CA LEU A 762 8.80 -8.97 -25.46
C LEU A 762 8.16 -7.79 -24.72
N LYS A 763 8.61 -7.52 -23.49
CA LYS A 763 8.16 -6.39 -22.68
C LYS A 763 9.24 -5.32 -22.70
N VAL A 764 8.90 -4.10 -23.07
CA VAL A 764 9.84 -2.98 -23.18
C VAL A 764 9.29 -1.78 -22.43
N VAL A 765 10.10 -1.26 -21.51
CA VAL A 765 9.82 -0.04 -20.77
C VAL A 765 10.72 1.06 -21.31
N ASN A 766 10.12 2.11 -21.88
CA ASN A 766 10.84 3.34 -22.22
C ASN A 766 10.63 4.34 -21.09
N ALA A 767 11.65 4.51 -20.24
CA ALA A 767 11.61 5.41 -19.09
C ALA A 767 12.07 6.83 -19.42
N THR A 768 12.38 7.11 -20.69
CA THR A 768 12.88 8.41 -21.16
C THR A 768 11.75 9.37 -21.50
N GLU A 769 12.08 10.66 -21.49
CA GLU A 769 11.16 11.76 -21.85
C GLU A 769 10.86 11.85 -23.36
N VAL A 770 11.51 11.01 -24.17
CA VAL A 770 11.37 11.02 -25.63
C VAL A 770 10.93 9.66 -26.16
N ALA A 771 10.12 9.67 -27.22
CA ALA A 771 9.87 8.46 -27.97
C ALA A 771 11.18 7.95 -28.60
N LYS A 772 11.42 6.64 -28.54
CA LYS A 772 12.62 6.01 -29.08
C LYS A 772 12.25 5.06 -30.22
N ASN A 773 12.82 5.30 -31.40
CA ASN A 773 12.79 4.34 -32.50
C ASN A 773 13.94 3.33 -32.30
N ILE A 774 13.59 2.10 -31.92
CA ILE A 774 14.54 1.07 -31.52
C ILE A 774 14.48 -0.09 -32.51
N PRO A 775 15.60 -0.45 -33.16
CA PRO A 775 15.70 -1.68 -33.92
C PRO A 775 15.64 -2.88 -32.99
N VAL A 776 14.78 -3.85 -33.33
CA VAL A 776 14.56 -5.11 -32.63
C VAL A 776 14.98 -6.26 -33.55
N SER A 777 15.81 -7.17 -33.02
CA SER A 777 16.22 -8.40 -33.72
C SER A 777 15.79 -9.64 -32.93
N LEU A 778 15.13 -10.57 -33.61
CA LEU A 778 14.73 -11.89 -33.10
C LEU A 778 15.77 -12.92 -33.53
N LYS A 779 16.92 -12.91 -32.86
CA LYS A 779 18.08 -13.72 -33.21
C LYS A 779 17.82 -15.19 -32.92
N GLY A 780 18.30 -16.05 -33.82
CA GLY A 780 18.11 -17.51 -33.70
C GLY A 780 16.71 -18.01 -34.12
N ALA A 781 15.77 -17.10 -34.41
CA ALA A 781 14.43 -17.46 -34.88
C ALA A 781 14.49 -18.21 -36.22
N GLN A 782 13.95 -19.43 -36.23
CA GLN A 782 13.83 -20.26 -37.44
C GLN A 782 12.56 -19.94 -38.26
N ALA A 783 11.51 -19.50 -37.58
CA ALA A 783 10.28 -19.03 -38.21
C ALA A 783 10.43 -17.57 -38.65
N ASN A 784 9.62 -17.15 -39.62
CA ASN A 784 9.57 -15.76 -40.06
C ASN A 784 8.42 -15.04 -39.35
N TYR A 785 8.73 -14.32 -38.28
CA TYR A 785 7.72 -13.62 -37.51
C TYR A 785 7.15 -12.43 -38.30
N ARG A 786 5.83 -12.39 -38.43
CA ARG A 786 5.12 -11.37 -39.23
C ARG A 786 4.00 -10.68 -38.49
N GLN A 787 3.37 -11.37 -37.53
CA GLN A 787 2.22 -10.85 -36.81
C GLN A 787 2.64 -10.38 -35.43
N MET A 788 2.45 -9.10 -35.15
CA MET A 788 2.72 -8.52 -33.85
C MET A 788 1.47 -7.83 -33.32
N THR A 789 1.14 -8.05 -32.05
CA THR A 789 0.22 -7.19 -31.31
C THR A 789 1.00 -6.45 -30.24
N VAL A 790 0.80 -5.14 -30.14
CA VAL A 790 1.43 -4.32 -29.11
C VAL A 790 0.37 -3.75 -28.20
N GLU A 791 0.51 -3.99 -26.90
CA GLU A 791 -0.24 -3.33 -25.84
C GLU A 791 0.65 -2.25 -25.22
N THR A 792 0.22 -0.99 -25.26
CA THR A 792 1.00 0.16 -24.81
C THR A 792 0.25 0.98 -23.77
N LEU A 793 0.88 1.24 -22.62
CA LEU A 793 0.48 2.24 -21.63
C LEU A 793 1.43 3.44 -21.72
N THR A 794 0.91 4.65 -21.91
CA THR A 794 1.71 5.90 -22.03
C THR A 794 0.80 7.11 -21.78
N GLY A 795 1.39 8.29 -21.58
CA GLY A 795 0.72 9.53 -21.18
C GLY A 795 1.74 10.55 -20.65
N ASP A 796 1.28 11.61 -19.99
CA ASP A 796 2.18 12.49 -19.23
C ASP A 796 2.68 11.74 -17.96
N PRO A 797 3.96 11.87 -17.55
CA PRO A 797 4.49 11.20 -16.37
C PRO A 797 3.65 11.39 -15.10
N LEU A 798 3.04 12.56 -14.93
CA LEU A 798 2.24 12.90 -13.75
C LEU A 798 0.75 12.56 -13.91
N ASP A 799 0.34 11.95 -15.03
CA ASP A 799 -1.05 11.57 -15.22
C ASP A 799 -1.48 10.48 -14.25
N GLU A 800 -2.65 10.70 -13.63
CA GLU A 800 -3.37 9.76 -12.78
C GLU A 800 -4.77 9.51 -13.37
N ASN A 801 -5.35 8.34 -13.09
CA ASN A 801 -6.78 8.10 -13.32
C ASN A 801 -7.59 8.64 -12.12
N THR A 802 -8.78 9.17 -12.38
CA THR A 802 -9.71 9.70 -11.36
C THR A 802 -11.14 9.22 -11.63
N PHE A 803 -12.10 9.49 -10.75
CA PHE A 803 -13.50 9.14 -11.04
C PHE A 803 -14.09 9.91 -12.23
N GLU A 804 -13.62 11.14 -12.50
CA GLU A 804 -14.00 11.96 -13.64
C GLU A 804 -13.35 11.46 -14.94
N HIS A 805 -12.12 10.95 -14.84
CA HIS A 805 -11.35 10.42 -15.95
C HIS A 805 -10.75 9.03 -15.63
N PRO A 806 -11.60 7.99 -15.47
CA PRO A 806 -11.17 6.68 -14.96
C PRO A 806 -10.32 5.88 -15.94
N THR A 807 -10.25 6.35 -17.19
CA THR A 807 -9.49 5.72 -18.27
C THR A 807 -8.53 6.70 -18.95
N LYS A 808 -8.04 7.72 -18.23
CA LYS A 808 -7.09 8.70 -18.76
C LYS A 808 -5.80 8.02 -19.25
N VAL A 809 -5.29 7.09 -18.45
CA VAL A 809 -4.09 6.30 -18.70
C VAL A 809 -4.46 4.83 -18.62
N VAL A 810 -4.72 4.21 -19.77
CA VAL A 810 -5.07 2.78 -19.91
C VAL A 810 -4.36 2.16 -21.11
N PRO A 811 -4.08 0.85 -21.11
CA PRO A 811 -3.38 0.21 -22.20
C PRO A 811 -4.19 0.25 -23.50
N GLN A 812 -3.52 0.57 -24.60
CA GLN A 812 -4.08 0.54 -25.95
C GLN A 812 -3.47 -0.61 -26.74
N LYS A 813 -4.30 -1.36 -27.46
CA LYS A 813 -3.85 -2.50 -28.29
C LYS A 813 -3.83 -2.13 -29.75
N THR A 814 -2.72 -2.45 -30.42
CA THR A 814 -2.53 -2.24 -31.85
C THR A 814 -2.00 -3.51 -32.52
N ALA A 815 -2.50 -3.82 -33.72
CA ALA A 815 -1.95 -4.88 -34.55
C ALA A 815 -0.95 -4.27 -35.54
N VAL A 816 0.22 -4.90 -35.66
CA VAL A 816 1.33 -4.45 -36.49
C VAL A 816 1.82 -5.63 -37.32
N THR A 817 2.01 -5.42 -38.62
CA THR A 817 2.70 -6.38 -39.48
C THR A 817 4.17 -6.00 -39.55
N ILE A 818 5.07 -6.90 -39.18
CA ILE A 818 6.52 -6.66 -39.19
C ILE A 818 7.19 -7.24 -40.45
N PRO A 819 8.28 -6.62 -40.94
CA PRO A 819 8.97 -7.04 -42.16
C PRO A 819 9.74 -8.36 -42.03
N GLY A 820 9.88 -8.90 -40.82
CA GLY A 820 10.48 -10.19 -40.52
C GLY A 820 11.11 -10.19 -39.14
N ASN A 821 12.16 -10.98 -38.96
CA ASN A 821 12.86 -11.16 -37.68
C ASN A 821 13.74 -9.95 -37.29
N GLU A 822 13.85 -8.93 -38.15
CA GLU A 822 14.45 -7.64 -37.84
C GLU A 822 13.46 -6.55 -38.20
N PHE A 823 13.18 -5.64 -37.26
CA PHE A 823 12.21 -4.57 -37.46
C PHE A 823 12.50 -3.39 -36.53
N ASP A 824 12.08 -2.19 -36.92
CA ASP A 824 12.10 -1.02 -36.05
C ASP A 824 10.74 -0.84 -35.39
N TYR A 825 10.73 -0.39 -34.13
CA TYR A 825 9.51 0.01 -33.44
C TYR A 825 9.72 1.30 -32.65
N VAL A 826 8.73 2.20 -32.72
CA VAL A 826 8.73 3.47 -31.99
C VAL A 826 8.05 3.25 -30.65
N PHE A 827 8.84 3.18 -29.58
CA PHE A 827 8.36 3.11 -28.21
C PHE A 827 8.09 4.54 -27.69
N PRO A 828 6.84 4.90 -27.31
CA PRO A 828 6.52 6.24 -26.81
C PRO A 828 7.35 6.62 -25.58
N ALA A 829 7.47 7.92 -25.30
CA ALA A 829 8.04 8.41 -24.03
C ALA A 829 7.24 7.84 -22.84
N HIS A 830 7.90 7.63 -21.69
CA HIS A 830 7.26 7.14 -20.45
C HIS A 830 6.22 6.05 -20.70
N SER A 831 6.66 4.91 -21.24
CA SER A 831 5.74 3.88 -21.70
C SER A 831 6.11 2.48 -21.25
N ILE A 832 5.08 1.68 -21.05
CA ILE A 832 5.15 0.23 -20.85
C ILE A 832 4.57 -0.41 -22.11
N ASN A 833 5.29 -1.33 -22.74
CA ASN A 833 4.90 -1.95 -24.00
C ASN A 833 5.03 -3.46 -23.89
N VAL A 834 3.99 -4.20 -24.28
CA VAL A 834 4.03 -5.66 -24.38
C VAL A 834 3.78 -6.05 -25.84
N LEU A 835 4.81 -6.58 -26.47
CA LEU A 835 4.81 -7.06 -27.85
C LEU A 835 4.59 -8.57 -27.83
N ARG A 836 3.48 -9.02 -28.40
CA ARG A 836 3.22 -10.44 -28.68
C ARG A 836 3.51 -10.70 -30.15
N ILE A 837 4.58 -11.42 -30.44
CA ILE A 837 5.10 -11.63 -31.79
C ILE A 837 4.92 -13.10 -32.16
N ARG A 838 4.20 -13.36 -33.25
CA ARG A 838 3.84 -14.70 -33.73
C ARG A 838 4.49 -15.01 -35.09
N PRO A 839 4.86 -16.28 -35.31
CA PRO A 839 5.41 -16.75 -36.58
C PRO A 839 4.41 -16.62 -37.74
#